data_AF-A0A5D3CUF3-F1
#
_entry.id   AF-A0A5D3CUF3-F1
#
_cell.length_a   1.000
_cell.length_b   1.000
_cell.length_c   1.000
_cell.angle_alpha   90.00
_cell.angle_beta   90.00
_cell.angle_gamma   90.00
#
_symmetry.space_group_name_H-M   'P 1'
#
loop_
_entity.id
_entity.type
_entity.pdbx_description
1 polymer ?
#
loop_
_entity_poly.entity_id
_entity_poly.type
_entity_poly.pdbx_seq_one_letter_code
_entity_poly.pdbx_strand_id
1 'polypeptide(L)'
;MGSLENGFPLKRDPLLRSSSSVRGERFPFLQRPRSRFSRFLFFRKIDYLQWICTVAVFFFFVVLFQMFLPGSVMEKSEIALKDVEKSLGDLKFLKELGMLDFGEDIRFEPSKLLGKFKKEAREADFSSFNRTRSRFGYRKPQLALVFSDLLVDSYQVLMVTIASALQEIGYVFQVYSLQGGPANDVWRQMGVPVTIIQTCDETEVMVDWLNYDGILMHSLGVKDVFSCYLQEPFKSLPLIWTIHEEALALRSQNYASDGLLDLLNDWKRVFNHSTVVVFPNYVMPMIYSAYDSGNFFVIPSFPAEALEAEIDVTSDADILRAKMGYANDDLVIAIVGSQFLYRGMWLEHAMVLQAMLPLLHEFSLYEHSNSRLKIFVLSGDSNSNYTMAVEAIAQRLEYPRSVVKHFPVAADSDKALSMADLVIYGSCLEEQSFPKILVKAMGMGKPIIAPDLAIIRKHVDDRVNGYLFPKGNFNVLSQIILQVISEGRLSPLARSIASIGRDTVINLMVSETVEGYASLLDAVLKLPSEAAPAKEVAEIPSKLKEKFQWQLFKGVSNLTVLQMNKKSFTILDEFEKNWNHTPKRKPGSSFAFNESFIYDVWEEERHTLMSNIKRRREEDEIKDRTEQPHSTWEDVYRSAKKADRSKNDLHERDEGELERTGQPLCIYEPYFGEGVWPFLHRYSLYRGIGLSSKGRRSGIDDVDAPSRLPLLNNPYYRNVLGEYGAFFAIANRVDRIHKNAWIGFHSWRATARNVSLSKIAETALLDAIQTRRHGDALYFWVRMDLDPRNPLQLDFWSFCDSINAGNCKFAFSETLKMMYGIKSDQEFLPPMPADGYTWSAMQSWALPTRSFLEFVMFSRMFVDALDAQMYNEHHSTGRCYLSLSKDKHCYSRLLELLVNVWAYHSARRIVYVHPETGAMQEQHKFDLRRGQMWIKWFSYTMIKSMDEELGEEADADNPTRRWLWPSTGEVFWQGVYEREKNLRFRQKEHRKQKSKAKLDRMRHRRHQKVIGKYVKPPPEMENSTTTNGTETILQTN
;
A
#
# COMPACT_ATOMS: atom_id res chain seq x y z
N MET A 1 1.56 -30.72 -46.96
CA MET A 1 1.83 -32.12 -47.38
C MET A 1 2.77 -32.72 -46.35
N GLY A 2 2.58 -33.85 -45.69
CA GLY A 2 1.42 -34.55 -45.12
C GLY A 2 1.81 -34.85 -43.64
N SER A 3 0.87 -34.89 -42.68
CA SER A 3 0.13 -36.09 -42.28
C SER A 3 1.01 -37.12 -41.55
N LEU A 4 0.63 -37.79 -40.46
CA LEU A 4 -0.48 -37.76 -39.50
C LEU A 4 -0.06 -38.72 -38.36
N GLU A 5 -0.53 -38.43 -37.15
CA GLU A 5 -1.00 -39.36 -36.10
C GLU A 5 -0.66 -40.87 -36.15
N ASN A 6 -0.24 -41.44 -35.01
CA ASN A 6 -1.12 -42.29 -34.18
C ASN A 6 -0.46 -42.78 -32.88
N GLY A 7 -1.29 -42.87 -31.83
CA GLY A 7 -0.92 -43.25 -30.47
C GLY A 7 -1.00 -44.75 -30.13
N PHE A 8 -0.51 -45.02 -28.92
CA PHE A 8 -0.77 -46.06 -27.88
C PHE A 8 -1.80 -47.20 -28.13
N PRO A 9 -1.92 -48.23 -27.25
CA PRO A 9 -1.00 -48.85 -26.24
C PRO A 9 -1.08 -50.42 -26.24
N LEU A 10 -0.37 -51.13 -25.31
CA LEU A 10 -0.94 -52.14 -24.37
C LEU A 10 0.07 -53.17 -23.79
N LYS A 11 0.02 -53.28 -22.44
CA LYS A 11 0.09 -54.48 -21.54
C LYS A 11 1.22 -55.54 -21.67
N ARG A 12 1.91 -55.80 -20.54
CA ARG A 12 1.74 -57.00 -19.66
C ARG A 12 2.79 -57.09 -18.53
N ASP A 13 2.30 -57.39 -17.33
CA ASP A 13 2.95 -57.99 -16.14
C ASP A 13 3.27 -59.50 -16.39
N PRO A 14 3.88 -60.32 -15.47
CA PRO A 14 4.51 -60.06 -14.15
C PRO A 14 5.75 -60.96 -13.80
N LEU A 15 6.22 -60.87 -12.52
CA LEU A 15 6.75 -61.92 -11.60
C LEU A 15 8.28 -62.04 -11.26
N LEU A 16 8.49 -61.97 -9.93
CA LEU A 16 9.41 -62.73 -9.02
C LEU A 16 10.88 -62.28 -8.81
N ARG A 17 11.22 -61.87 -7.57
CA ARG A 17 11.97 -62.74 -6.61
C ARG A 17 12.19 -62.17 -5.19
N SER A 18 11.84 -63.02 -4.22
CA SER A 18 12.51 -63.36 -2.95
C SER A 18 12.87 -62.30 -1.89
N SER A 19 12.06 -62.32 -0.82
CA SER A 19 12.33 -62.36 0.63
C SER A 19 13.76 -62.38 1.22
N SER A 20 13.91 -61.61 2.32
CA SER A 20 14.26 -62.01 3.72
C SER A 20 15.34 -61.09 4.35
N SER A 21 14.97 -60.20 5.29
CA SER A 21 15.03 -60.34 6.78
C SER A 21 16.32 -59.67 7.33
N VAL A 22 16.44 -58.90 8.43
CA VAL A 22 15.71 -58.87 9.72
C VAL A 22 16.24 -57.72 10.63
N ARG A 23 15.35 -57.16 11.49
CA ARG A 23 15.48 -56.50 12.84
C ARG A 23 16.42 -55.29 13.08
N GLY A 24 16.10 -54.32 13.96
CA GLY A 24 14.97 -54.13 14.87
C GLY A 24 15.13 -52.94 15.85
N GLU A 25 13.99 -52.53 16.45
CA GLU A 25 13.76 -51.84 17.77
C GLU A 25 14.37 -50.44 18.05
N ARG A 26 13.75 -49.44 18.72
CA ARG A 26 12.43 -49.15 19.34
C ARG A 26 12.33 -47.61 19.63
N PHE A 27 11.10 -47.10 19.66
CA PHE A 27 10.46 -45.77 19.93
C PHE A 27 10.92 -44.96 21.20
N PRO A 28 10.39 -43.74 21.59
CA PRO A 28 9.08 -43.08 21.29
C PRO A 28 8.95 -41.51 21.31
N PHE A 29 7.68 -41.02 21.15
CA PHE A 29 7.09 -39.65 21.30
C PHE A 29 7.31 -38.66 20.12
N LEU A 30 6.34 -37.91 19.54
CA LEU A 30 4.99 -37.45 19.90
C LEU A 30 4.17 -37.11 18.64
N GLN A 31 2.99 -37.70 18.45
CA GLN A 31 1.91 -37.11 17.63
C GLN A 31 0.56 -37.33 18.33
N ARG A 32 -0.16 -36.23 18.57
CA ARG A 32 -1.56 -36.18 19.02
C ARG A 32 -2.50 -36.13 17.80
N PRO A 33 -3.79 -36.47 17.97
CA PRO A 33 -4.48 -37.38 17.06
C PRO A 33 -5.57 -36.70 16.22
N ARG A 34 -5.84 -37.27 15.05
CA ARG A 34 -7.09 -37.14 14.31
C ARG A 34 -7.80 -38.49 14.32
N SER A 35 -8.98 -38.57 14.95
CA SER A 35 -9.83 -39.76 14.95
C SER A 35 -11.08 -39.46 14.12
N ARG A 36 -11.26 -40.26 13.06
CA ARG A 36 -12.43 -40.33 12.19
C ARG A 36 -13.40 -41.34 12.78
N PHE A 37 -14.59 -40.90 13.17
CA PHE A 37 -15.73 -41.77 13.46
C PHE A 37 -16.47 -42.10 12.14
N SER A 38 -16.18 -43.25 11.55
CA SER A 38 -17.12 -43.93 10.65
C SER A 38 -16.80 -45.43 10.59
N ARG A 39 -17.29 -46.17 11.57
CA ARG A 39 -17.51 -47.63 11.50
C ARG A 39 -18.17 -48.10 12.79
N PHE A 40 -19.49 -48.06 12.84
CA PHE A 40 -20.30 -49.04 13.55
C PHE A 40 -21.72 -48.90 13.02
N LEU A 41 -22.17 -49.87 12.24
CA LEU A 41 -23.54 -50.41 12.20
C LEU A 41 -23.66 -51.38 11.01
N PHE A 42 -23.17 -52.60 11.23
CA PHE A 42 -23.71 -53.79 10.58
C PHE A 42 -24.82 -54.30 11.50
N PHE A 43 -26.08 -54.27 11.07
CA PHE A 43 -27.07 -55.29 11.43
C PHE A 43 -28.26 -55.27 10.45
N ARG A 44 -28.50 -56.45 9.86
CA ARG A 44 -29.74 -57.03 9.31
C ARG A 44 -30.64 -56.18 8.40
N LYS A 45 -30.96 -56.77 7.24
CA LYS A 45 -32.03 -56.35 6.32
C LYS A 45 -33.31 -56.08 7.10
N ILE A 46 -33.73 -54.82 7.13
CA ILE A 46 -35.02 -54.37 7.64
C ILE A 46 -35.98 -54.35 6.44
N ASP A 47 -37.09 -55.06 6.56
CA ASP A 47 -38.13 -55.15 5.53
C ASP A 47 -38.76 -53.78 5.25
N TYR A 48 -39.06 -53.51 3.98
CA TYR A 48 -39.59 -52.24 3.46
C TYR A 48 -40.84 -51.74 4.22
N LEU A 49 -41.62 -52.68 4.76
CA LEU A 49 -42.83 -52.40 5.55
C LEU A 49 -42.51 -51.73 6.89
N GLN A 50 -41.38 -52.10 7.51
CA GLN A 50 -40.94 -51.55 8.79
C GLN A 50 -40.45 -50.11 8.65
N TRP A 51 -39.88 -49.76 7.48
CA TRP A 51 -39.48 -48.39 7.15
C TRP A 51 -40.71 -47.48 6.99
N ILE A 52 -41.75 -47.96 6.31
CA ILE A 52 -43.03 -47.24 6.17
C ILE A 52 -43.67 -47.03 7.54
N CYS A 53 -43.67 -48.04 8.41
CA CYS A 53 -44.19 -47.91 9.77
C CYS A 53 -43.37 -46.91 10.61
N THR A 54 -42.04 -46.88 10.51
CA THR A 54 -41.23 -45.89 11.26
C THR A 54 -41.46 -44.47 10.77
N VAL A 55 -41.64 -44.27 9.46
CA VAL A 55 -41.95 -42.96 8.88
C VAL A 55 -43.36 -42.52 9.28
N ALA A 56 -44.34 -43.42 9.28
CA ALA A 56 -45.70 -43.12 9.72
C ALA A 56 -45.75 -42.76 11.21
N VAL A 57 -45.02 -43.47 12.07
CA VAL A 57 -44.90 -43.16 13.50
C VAL A 57 -44.20 -41.81 13.70
N PHE A 58 -43.16 -41.52 12.93
CA PHE A 58 -42.49 -40.21 12.97
C PHE A 58 -43.44 -39.08 12.58
N PHE A 59 -44.20 -39.22 11.50
CA PHE A 59 -45.22 -38.23 11.12
C PHE A 59 -46.34 -38.10 12.14
N PHE A 60 -46.77 -39.21 12.75
CA PHE A 60 -47.76 -39.17 13.83
C PHE A 60 -47.25 -38.38 15.05
N PHE A 61 -45.98 -38.56 15.42
CA PHE A 61 -45.35 -37.77 16.48
C PHE A 61 -45.19 -36.30 16.12
N VAL A 62 -44.85 -35.97 14.87
CA VAL A 62 -44.77 -34.57 14.40
C VAL A 62 -46.14 -33.89 14.44
N VAL A 63 -47.21 -34.59 14.04
CA VAL A 63 -48.58 -34.07 14.09
C VAL A 63 -49.06 -33.92 15.54
N LEU A 64 -48.76 -34.87 16.42
CA LEU A 64 -49.03 -34.76 17.86
C LEU A 64 -48.28 -33.59 18.48
N PHE A 65 -47.02 -33.37 18.11
CA PHE A 65 -46.22 -32.26 18.60
C PHE A 65 -46.76 -30.90 18.11
N GLN A 66 -47.27 -30.85 16.87
CA GLN A 66 -47.96 -29.66 16.34
C GLN A 66 -49.32 -29.41 17.00
N MET A 67 -50.05 -30.44 17.42
CA MET A 67 -51.34 -30.28 18.11
C MET A 67 -51.22 -29.89 19.59
N PHE A 68 -50.05 -30.06 20.23
CA PHE A 68 -49.79 -29.68 21.63
C PHE A 68 -49.02 -28.36 21.79
N LEU A 69 -48.76 -27.63 20.70
CA LEU A 69 -48.29 -26.24 20.76
C LEU A 69 -49.51 -25.31 20.99
N PRO A 70 -49.51 -24.44 22.01
CA PRO A 70 -50.58 -23.47 22.21
C PRO A 70 -50.66 -22.54 20.99
N GLY A 71 -51.80 -22.57 20.29
CA GLY A 71 -52.02 -21.81 19.06
C GLY A 71 -51.90 -20.30 19.27
N SER A 72 -50.95 -19.68 18.60
CA SER A 72 -50.92 -18.22 18.40
C SER A 72 -51.81 -17.86 17.22
N VAL A 73 -52.92 -17.22 17.53
CA VAL A 73 -53.79 -16.49 16.62
C VAL A 73 -52.95 -15.50 15.81
N MET A 74 -52.90 -15.69 14.49
CA MET A 74 -52.27 -14.75 13.57
C MET A 74 -53.32 -13.70 13.17
N GLU A 75 -53.37 -12.61 13.92
CA GLU A 75 -54.10 -11.41 13.51
C GLU A 75 -53.20 -10.57 12.60
N LYS A 76 -53.65 -10.38 11.36
CA LYS A 76 -53.09 -9.42 10.41
C LYS A 76 -53.42 -8.01 10.88
N SER A 77 -52.42 -7.17 11.07
CA SER A 77 -52.57 -5.72 10.89
C SER A 77 -51.31 -5.12 10.27
N GLU A 78 -51.45 -4.71 9.02
CA GLU A 78 -50.60 -3.70 8.38
C GLU A 78 -50.86 -2.37 9.07
N ILE A 79 -49.84 -1.78 9.73
CA ILE A 79 -49.74 -0.34 9.90
C ILE A 79 -48.29 0.08 9.67
N ALA A 80 -48.10 0.86 8.61
CA ALA A 80 -46.90 1.60 8.32
C ALA A 80 -46.64 2.64 9.41
N LEU A 81 -45.44 2.63 9.99
CA LEU A 81 -44.90 3.78 10.72
C LEU A 81 -43.41 3.93 10.40
N LYS A 82 -43.13 5.11 9.84
CA LYS A 82 -41.87 5.58 9.27
C LYS A 82 -40.76 5.71 10.31
N ASP A 83 -39.54 5.64 9.78
CA ASP A 83 -38.35 6.42 10.16
C ASP A 83 -38.30 6.92 11.60
N VAL A 84 -37.41 6.31 12.39
CA VAL A 84 -36.42 6.93 13.30
C VAL A 84 -36.00 5.88 14.36
N GLU A 85 -34.68 5.79 14.57
CA GLU A 85 -33.99 5.13 15.70
C GLU A 85 -34.10 3.60 15.85
N LYS A 86 -33.17 2.90 15.18
CA LYS A 86 -32.63 1.62 15.66
C LYS A 86 -31.15 1.82 15.99
N SER A 87 -30.83 2.02 17.27
CA SER A 87 -29.45 1.91 17.77
C SER A 87 -29.35 0.83 18.85
N LEU A 88 -28.24 0.10 18.76
CA LEU A 88 -27.58 -0.74 19.77
C LEU A 88 -28.50 -1.47 20.76
N GLY A 89 -29.05 -2.61 20.36
CA GLY A 89 -29.75 -3.53 21.27
C GLY A 89 -29.87 -4.96 20.74
N ASP A 90 -30.14 -5.12 19.45
CA ASP A 90 -30.46 -6.44 18.89
C ASP A 90 -29.32 -6.98 18.01
N LEU A 91 -28.30 -7.64 18.61
CA LEU A 91 -27.41 -8.59 17.89
C LEU A 91 -28.18 -9.84 17.39
N LYS A 92 -29.49 -9.87 17.63
CA LYS A 92 -30.47 -10.85 17.16
C LYS A 92 -30.50 -10.99 15.64
N PHE A 93 -30.08 -9.98 14.87
CA PHE A 93 -29.92 -10.12 13.42
C PHE A 93 -28.85 -11.16 13.04
N LEU A 94 -27.78 -11.33 13.84
CA LEU A 94 -26.78 -12.38 13.59
C LEU A 94 -27.39 -13.79 13.65
N LYS A 95 -28.47 -13.94 14.43
CA LYS A 95 -29.30 -15.14 14.50
C LYS A 95 -30.21 -15.28 13.28
N GLU A 96 -30.80 -14.17 12.80
CA GLU A 96 -31.70 -14.13 11.64
C GLU A 96 -30.98 -14.38 10.30
N LEU A 97 -29.69 -14.02 10.19
CA LEU A 97 -28.85 -14.32 9.03
C LEU A 97 -28.56 -15.82 8.82
N GLY A 98 -29.01 -16.71 9.74
CA GLY A 98 -28.69 -18.14 9.70
C GLY A 98 -27.20 -18.45 9.83
N MET A 99 -26.38 -17.44 10.20
CA MET A 99 -24.93 -17.53 10.27
C MET A 99 -24.45 -18.04 11.64
N LEU A 100 -25.25 -17.89 12.71
CA LEU A 100 -24.86 -18.25 14.07
C LEU A 100 -26.03 -18.89 14.84
N ASP A 101 -25.94 -20.19 15.09
CA ASP A 101 -26.78 -20.91 16.06
C ASP A 101 -26.19 -20.65 17.44
N PHE A 102 -26.83 -19.79 18.25
CA PHE A 102 -26.33 -19.42 19.58
C PHE A 102 -26.41 -20.61 20.56
N GLY A 103 -25.36 -21.42 20.55
CA GLY A 103 -24.84 -22.27 21.62
C GLY A 103 -23.45 -21.76 22.02
N GLU A 104 -22.93 -22.21 23.17
CA GLU A 104 -21.69 -21.72 23.80
C GLU A 104 -20.52 -21.52 22.81
N ASP A 105 -19.79 -20.40 22.98
CA ASP A 105 -18.51 -20.00 22.33
C ASP A 105 -18.52 -19.28 20.96
N ILE A 106 -19.25 -18.16 20.80
CA ILE A 106 -18.94 -17.22 19.70
C ILE A 106 -17.69 -16.41 20.08
N ARG A 107 -16.60 -16.67 19.38
CA ARG A 107 -15.33 -15.93 19.54
C ARG A 107 -14.86 -15.44 18.17
N PHE A 108 -14.39 -14.21 18.12
CA PHE A 108 -13.63 -13.74 16.98
C PHE A 108 -12.26 -14.41 17.04
N GLU A 109 -11.94 -15.23 16.06
CA GLU A 109 -10.58 -15.70 15.87
C GLU A 109 -9.85 -14.71 14.97
N PRO A 110 -8.95 -13.87 15.53
CA PRO A 110 -8.17 -12.98 14.70
C PRO A 110 -7.40 -13.81 13.67
N SER A 111 -7.48 -13.41 12.42
CA SER A 111 -6.55 -13.88 11.41
C SER A 111 -5.13 -13.65 11.96
N LYS A 112 -4.22 -14.61 11.75
CA LYS A 112 -2.82 -14.51 12.22
C LYS A 112 -2.03 -13.48 11.40
N LEU A 113 -2.61 -12.30 11.15
CA LEU A 113 -2.06 -11.20 10.35
C LEU A 113 -0.70 -10.77 10.86
N LEU A 114 -0.58 -10.48 12.16
CA LEU A 114 0.71 -10.11 12.74
C LEU A 114 1.76 -11.23 12.56
N GLY A 115 1.34 -12.49 12.70
CA GLY A 115 2.19 -13.64 12.44
C GLY A 115 2.59 -13.78 10.97
N LYS A 116 1.67 -13.47 10.04
CA LYS A 116 1.90 -13.45 8.60
C LYS A 116 2.91 -12.36 8.25
N PHE A 117 2.71 -11.14 8.72
CA PHE A 117 3.64 -10.03 8.50
C PHE A 117 5.02 -10.30 9.10
N LYS A 118 5.09 -10.79 10.35
CA LYS A 118 6.36 -11.18 10.99
C LYS A 118 7.04 -12.34 10.26
N LYS A 119 6.27 -13.27 9.69
CA LYS A 119 6.82 -14.37 8.87
C LYS A 119 7.37 -13.83 7.56
N GLU A 120 6.66 -12.93 6.88
CA GLU A 120 7.14 -12.25 5.67
C GLU A 120 8.42 -11.44 5.93
N ALA A 121 8.50 -10.75 7.07
CA ALA A 121 9.69 -10.03 7.50
C ALA A 121 10.86 -10.97 7.81
N ARG A 122 10.65 -12.01 8.62
CA ARG A 122 11.70 -13.00 8.93
C ARG A 122 12.17 -13.76 7.69
N GLU A 123 11.26 -14.11 6.79
CA GLU A 123 11.63 -14.70 5.51
C GLU A 123 12.54 -13.74 4.74
N ALA A 124 12.30 -12.42 4.77
CA ALA A 124 13.21 -11.43 4.18
C ALA A 124 14.62 -11.40 4.82
N ASP A 125 14.73 -11.76 6.10
CA ASP A 125 16.01 -11.81 6.85
C ASP A 125 16.79 -13.13 6.65
N PHE A 126 16.12 -14.26 6.36
CA PHE A 126 16.78 -15.55 6.13
C PHE A 126 17.33 -15.68 4.67
N SER A 127 18.60 -15.27 4.53
CA SER A 127 19.71 -15.70 3.62
C SER A 127 19.48 -15.98 2.12
N SER A 128 20.37 -15.45 1.25
CA SER A 128 20.98 -16.17 0.08
C SER A 128 22.30 -15.58 -0.47
N PHE A 129 22.80 -14.45 0.05
CA PHE A 129 24.13 -13.92 -0.28
C PHE A 129 24.89 -13.56 1.01
N ASN A 130 26.19 -13.84 1.08
CA ASN A 130 27.12 -13.43 2.15
C ASN A 130 27.35 -11.90 2.20
N ARG A 131 26.33 -11.07 1.92
CA ARG A 131 26.50 -9.61 1.81
C ARG A 131 25.69 -8.87 2.87
N THR A 132 26.41 -8.06 3.63
CA THR A 132 25.87 -7.18 4.67
C THR A 132 25.04 -6.08 4.01
N ARG A 133 23.71 -6.15 4.15
CA ARG A 133 22.83 -5.01 3.90
C ARG A 133 23.01 -4.00 5.03
N SER A 134 23.18 -2.73 4.69
CA SER A 134 23.34 -1.66 5.66
C SER A 134 22.07 -0.84 5.79
N ARG A 135 21.67 -0.56 7.02
CA ARG A 135 20.67 0.45 7.35
C ARG A 135 21.40 1.67 7.91
N PHE A 136 21.07 2.85 7.40
CA PHE A 136 21.75 4.09 7.74
C PHE A 136 20.96 4.94 8.73
N GLY A 137 19.64 5.01 8.56
CA GLY A 137 18.74 5.65 9.51
C GLY A 137 18.93 7.16 9.69
N TYR A 138 19.19 7.90 8.62
CA TYR A 138 19.38 9.36 8.66
C TYR A 138 18.07 10.15 8.70
N ARG A 139 16.95 9.56 8.26
CA ARG A 139 15.62 10.14 8.43
C ARG A 139 14.76 9.31 9.37
N LYS A 140 13.82 9.97 10.03
CA LYS A 140 12.78 9.31 10.82
C LYS A 140 11.69 8.72 9.89
N PRO A 141 11.02 7.62 10.27
CA PRO A 141 9.84 7.14 9.57
C PRO A 141 8.73 8.19 9.54
N GLN A 142 8.13 8.42 8.37
CA GLN A 142 7.08 9.42 8.17
C GLN A 142 5.73 8.74 8.00
N LEU A 143 4.74 9.17 8.78
CA LEU A 143 3.37 8.67 8.74
C LEU A 143 2.40 9.81 8.43
N ALA A 144 1.42 9.52 7.57
CA ALA A 144 0.30 10.43 7.34
C ALA A 144 -0.91 10.01 8.17
N LEU A 145 -1.52 10.96 8.88
CA LEU A 145 -2.80 10.80 9.57
C LEU A 145 -3.89 11.48 8.75
N VAL A 146 -4.96 10.79 8.41
CA VAL A 146 -6.04 11.31 7.56
C VAL A 146 -7.38 11.27 8.30
N PHE A 147 -8.00 12.44 8.45
CA PHE A 147 -9.28 12.63 9.13
C PHE A 147 -10.35 13.21 8.18
N SER A 148 -11.63 12.97 8.49
CA SER A 148 -12.74 13.66 7.86
C SER A 148 -12.84 15.12 8.31
N ASP A 149 -12.60 15.35 9.60
CA ASP A 149 -12.67 16.65 10.24
C ASP A 149 -11.81 16.68 11.50
N LEU A 150 -11.48 17.89 11.95
CA LEU A 150 -10.69 18.12 13.16
C LEU A 150 -11.56 18.65 14.31
N LEU A 151 -12.81 18.18 14.41
CA LEU A 151 -13.66 18.47 15.57
C LEU A 151 -13.14 17.74 16.81
N VAL A 152 -13.36 18.30 18.00
CA VAL A 152 -12.92 17.67 19.25
C VAL A 152 -13.86 16.54 19.60
N ASP A 153 -13.36 15.31 19.46
CA ASP A 153 -14.04 14.08 19.82
C ASP A 153 -13.08 13.10 20.54
N SER A 154 -13.62 11.97 20.99
CA SER A 154 -12.85 10.91 21.65
C SER A 154 -11.79 10.28 20.76
N TYR A 155 -11.95 10.35 19.43
CA TYR A 155 -11.03 9.77 18.47
C TYR A 155 -9.83 10.66 18.19
N GLN A 156 -9.99 11.99 18.17
CA GLN A 156 -8.89 12.92 18.16
C GLN A 156 -8.02 12.72 19.40
N VAL A 157 -8.63 12.49 20.57
CA VAL A 157 -7.85 12.17 21.78
C VAL A 157 -7.10 10.85 21.65
N LEU A 158 -7.75 9.82 21.10
CA LEU A 158 -7.13 8.54 20.82
C LEU A 158 -5.90 8.70 19.90
N MET A 159 -6.07 9.36 18.76
CA MET A 159 -5.01 9.54 17.77
C MET A 159 -3.89 10.46 18.26
N VAL A 160 -4.21 11.52 19.02
CA VAL A 160 -3.21 12.37 19.69
C VAL A 160 -2.40 11.56 20.71
N THR A 161 -3.05 10.68 21.47
CA THR A 161 -2.37 9.80 22.44
C THR A 161 -1.42 8.83 21.73
N ILE A 162 -1.89 8.20 20.65
CA ILE A 162 -1.08 7.29 19.83
C ILE A 162 0.10 8.04 19.20
N ALA A 163 -0.16 9.19 18.56
CA ALA A 163 0.89 10.00 17.92
C ALA A 163 1.95 10.47 18.91
N SER A 164 1.54 10.90 20.11
CA SER A 164 2.47 11.29 21.18
C SER A 164 3.41 10.14 21.57
N ALA A 165 2.87 8.94 21.77
CA ALA A 165 3.67 7.77 22.11
C ALA A 165 4.60 7.33 20.97
N LEU A 166 4.12 7.41 19.72
CA LEU A 166 4.91 7.04 18.55
C LEU A 166 6.03 8.06 18.24
N GLN A 167 5.83 9.35 18.54
CA GLN A 167 6.90 10.35 18.41
C GLN A 167 8.10 10.06 19.32
N GLU A 168 7.88 9.56 20.53
CA GLU A 168 8.94 9.20 21.49
C GLU A 168 9.83 8.04 20.99
N ILE A 169 9.25 7.10 20.23
CA ILE A 169 9.99 5.99 19.61
C ILE A 169 10.53 6.31 18.21
N GLY A 170 10.33 7.56 17.74
CA GLY A 170 11.04 8.09 16.57
C GLY A 170 10.20 8.30 15.31
N TYR A 171 8.87 8.15 15.35
CA TYR A 171 7.99 8.46 14.21
C TYR A 171 7.79 9.98 14.05
N VAL A 172 7.55 10.41 12.80
CA VAL A 172 7.15 11.78 12.46
C VAL A 172 5.81 11.74 11.74
N PHE A 173 4.92 12.67 12.10
CA PHE A 173 3.56 12.72 11.57
C PHE A 173 3.32 13.96 10.73
N GLN A 174 2.43 13.82 9.75
CA GLN A 174 1.72 14.93 9.13
C GLN A 174 0.23 14.62 9.12
N VAL A 175 -0.58 15.61 9.49
CA VAL A 175 -2.03 15.47 9.58
C VAL A 175 -2.68 16.08 8.35
N TYR A 176 -3.56 15.30 7.74
CA TYR A 176 -4.42 15.68 6.64
C TYR A 176 -5.88 15.60 7.06
N SER A 177 -6.68 16.59 6.70
CA SER A 177 -8.12 16.59 7.01
C SER A 177 -8.95 17.15 5.87
N LEU A 178 -10.15 16.59 5.64
CA LEU A 178 -11.10 17.14 4.66
C LEU A 178 -11.72 18.47 5.15
N GLN A 179 -11.96 18.58 6.46
CA GLN A 179 -12.50 19.78 7.08
C GLN A 179 -11.64 20.25 8.26
N GLY A 180 -11.56 21.57 8.44
CA GLY A 180 -10.89 22.17 9.60
C GLY A 180 -11.66 21.95 10.89
N GLY A 181 -11.04 22.25 12.03
CA GLY A 181 -11.70 22.19 13.32
C GLY A 181 -10.76 22.51 14.49
N PRO A 182 -11.28 22.61 15.72
CA PRO A 182 -10.52 23.08 16.88
C PRO A 182 -9.37 22.16 17.31
N ALA A 183 -9.40 20.87 16.94
CA ALA A 183 -8.29 19.96 17.21
C ALA A 183 -7.00 20.33 16.45
N ASN A 184 -7.07 21.19 15.43
CA ASN A 184 -5.91 21.72 14.72
C ASN A 184 -4.91 22.39 15.69
N ASP A 185 -5.40 23.14 16.68
CA ASP A 185 -4.53 23.82 17.64
C ASP A 185 -3.77 22.82 18.52
N VAL A 186 -4.38 21.69 18.85
CA VAL A 186 -3.75 20.61 19.62
C VAL A 186 -2.63 19.95 18.81
N TRP A 187 -2.89 19.62 17.55
CA TRP A 187 -1.88 19.06 16.66
C TRP A 187 -0.70 20.03 16.44
N ARG A 188 -0.96 21.33 16.31
CA ARG A 188 0.07 22.37 16.22
C ARG A 188 0.89 22.49 17.50
N GLN A 189 0.28 22.39 18.68
CA GLN A 189 0.99 22.40 19.97
C GLN A 189 1.93 21.21 20.12
N MET A 190 1.61 20.07 19.51
CA MET A 190 2.50 18.91 19.42
C MET A 190 3.61 19.03 18.35
N GLY A 191 3.67 20.15 17.64
CA GLY A 191 4.60 20.35 16.53
C GLY A 191 4.27 19.52 15.29
N VAL A 192 3.03 19.04 15.15
CA VAL A 192 2.58 18.25 14.00
C VAL A 192 1.92 19.19 12.97
N PRO A 193 2.40 19.24 11.72
CA PRO A 193 1.80 20.06 10.69
C PRO A 193 0.43 19.50 10.27
N VAL A 194 -0.53 20.41 10.09
CA VAL A 194 -1.89 20.10 9.64
C VAL A 194 -2.12 20.73 8.26
N THR A 195 -2.58 19.94 7.31
CA THR A 195 -2.92 20.38 5.95
C THR A 195 -4.37 20.00 5.66
N ILE A 196 -5.18 20.97 5.23
CA ILE A 196 -6.55 20.69 4.77
C ILE A 196 -6.47 20.27 3.31
N ILE A 197 -7.09 19.14 2.97
CA ILE A 197 -7.14 18.58 1.62
C ILE A 197 -8.59 18.51 1.17
N GLN A 198 -8.84 18.69 -0.14
CA GLN A 198 -10.11 18.34 -0.75
C GLN A 198 -10.04 16.93 -1.33
N THR A 199 -11.15 16.42 -1.86
CA THR A 199 -11.18 15.14 -2.57
C THR A 199 -10.21 15.15 -3.76
N CYS A 200 -9.58 14.02 -4.09
CA CYS A 200 -8.54 13.95 -5.13
C CYS A 200 -8.99 14.32 -6.56
N ASP A 201 -10.29 14.47 -6.80
CA ASP A 201 -10.83 14.95 -8.08
C ASP A 201 -10.72 16.50 -8.23
N GLU A 202 -10.45 17.23 -7.15
CA GLU A 202 -10.35 18.70 -7.13
C GLU A 202 -8.89 19.18 -7.08
N THR A 203 -8.56 20.16 -7.92
CA THR A 203 -7.18 20.48 -8.34
C THR A 203 -6.34 21.29 -7.34
N GLU A 204 -6.85 21.62 -6.15
CA GLU A 204 -6.23 22.64 -5.29
C GLU A 204 -5.13 22.10 -4.37
N VAL A 205 -5.14 20.81 -3.98
CA VAL A 205 -4.10 20.26 -3.09
C VAL A 205 -3.62 18.90 -3.59
N MET A 206 -2.41 18.86 -4.17
CA MET A 206 -1.79 17.65 -4.68
C MET A 206 -0.77 17.09 -3.68
N VAL A 207 -1.01 15.89 -3.15
CA VAL A 207 -0.15 15.25 -2.15
C VAL A 207 0.57 14.05 -2.76
N ASP A 208 1.91 14.05 -2.75
CA ASP A 208 2.69 12.85 -3.06
C ASP A 208 2.70 11.92 -1.83
N TRP A 209 1.75 10.99 -1.82
CA TRP A 209 1.59 10.00 -0.74
C TRP A 209 2.79 9.04 -0.62
N LEU A 210 3.65 8.92 -1.64
CA LEU A 210 4.88 8.11 -1.57
C LEU A 210 5.98 8.72 -0.70
N ASN A 211 5.77 9.94 -0.16
CA ASN A 211 6.67 10.49 0.85
C ASN A 211 6.46 9.87 2.25
N TYR A 212 5.34 9.17 2.46
CA TYR A 212 5.03 8.50 3.71
C TYR A 212 5.35 7.01 3.65
N ASP A 213 5.87 6.48 4.74
CA ASP A 213 6.14 5.05 4.92
C ASP A 213 4.85 4.27 5.22
N GLY A 214 3.79 4.96 5.70
CA GLY A 214 2.45 4.42 5.88
C GLY A 214 1.40 5.47 6.21
N ILE A 215 0.14 5.11 6.02
CA ILE A 215 -1.01 6.02 6.16
C ILE A 215 -1.99 5.43 7.16
N LEU A 216 -2.36 6.24 8.15
CA LEU A 216 -3.36 5.95 9.14
C LEU A 216 -4.61 6.77 8.82
N MET A 217 -5.67 6.06 8.45
CA MET A 217 -6.95 6.65 8.12
C MET A 217 -7.93 6.43 9.26
N HIS A 218 -8.78 7.42 9.53
CA HIS A 218 -9.77 7.34 10.59
C HIS A 218 -11.17 7.69 10.08
N SER A 219 -12.18 7.00 10.61
CA SER A 219 -13.60 7.18 10.31
C SER A 219 -14.04 6.65 8.93
N LEU A 220 -15.34 6.44 8.76
CA LEU A 220 -15.97 6.23 7.45
C LEU A 220 -15.96 7.50 6.58
N GLY A 221 -15.85 8.69 7.19
CA GLY A 221 -15.90 9.97 6.48
C GLY A 221 -14.72 10.22 5.53
N VAL A 222 -13.62 9.47 5.65
CA VAL A 222 -12.47 9.56 4.73
C VAL A 222 -12.61 8.66 3.50
N LYS A 223 -13.78 8.05 3.29
CA LYS A 223 -14.04 7.18 2.13
C LYS A 223 -13.68 7.88 0.81
N ASP A 224 -14.00 9.16 0.65
CA ASP A 224 -13.75 9.87 -0.61
C ASP A 224 -12.25 10.03 -0.93
N VAL A 225 -11.38 9.99 0.10
CA VAL A 225 -9.91 10.02 -0.06
C VAL A 225 -9.38 8.67 -0.57
N PHE A 226 -10.13 7.57 -0.46
CA PHE A 226 -9.68 6.29 -1.04
C PHE A 226 -9.52 6.34 -2.56
N SER A 227 -10.20 7.27 -3.25
CA SER A 227 -9.96 7.53 -4.67
C SER A 227 -8.48 7.79 -4.97
N CYS A 228 -7.77 8.48 -4.07
CA CYS A 228 -6.34 8.75 -4.17
C CYS A 228 -5.50 7.46 -4.09
N TYR A 229 -5.89 6.51 -3.24
CA TYR A 229 -5.10 5.31 -2.96
C TYR A 229 -5.43 4.14 -3.87
N LEU A 230 -6.63 4.10 -4.44
CA LEU A 230 -7.04 3.04 -5.37
C LEU A 230 -6.29 3.12 -6.72
N GLN A 231 -5.65 4.25 -7.00
CA GLN A 231 -4.91 4.51 -8.23
C GLN A 231 -3.40 4.26 -8.02
N GLU A 232 -2.74 3.76 -9.07
CA GLU A 232 -1.28 3.71 -9.12
C GLU A 232 -0.71 5.15 -9.18
N PRO A 233 0.44 5.44 -8.54
CA PRO A 233 1.34 4.51 -7.83
C PRO A 233 1.01 4.30 -6.33
N PHE A 234 -0.01 4.99 -5.82
CA PHE A 234 -0.33 5.04 -4.38
C PHE A 234 -0.97 3.74 -3.84
N LYS A 235 -1.45 2.87 -4.74
CA LYS A 235 -1.98 1.53 -4.44
C LYS A 235 -1.03 0.64 -3.62
N SER A 236 0.28 0.88 -3.70
CA SER A 236 1.31 0.09 -3.00
C SER A 236 1.55 0.50 -1.55
N LEU A 237 0.96 1.60 -1.09
CA LEU A 237 1.18 2.15 0.26
C LEU A 237 0.48 1.32 1.33
N PRO A 238 1.10 1.11 2.50
CA PRO A 238 0.44 0.43 3.61
C PRO A 238 -0.60 1.37 4.23
N LEU A 239 -1.87 0.96 4.13
CA LEU A 239 -3.02 1.68 4.66
C LEU A 239 -3.57 0.96 5.90
N ILE A 240 -3.58 1.65 7.03
CA ILE A 240 -4.21 1.20 8.27
C ILE A 240 -5.45 2.05 8.48
N TRP A 241 -6.63 1.44 8.35
CA TRP A 241 -7.89 2.16 8.47
C TRP A 241 -8.59 1.80 9.78
N THR A 242 -8.78 2.78 10.66
CA THR A 242 -9.45 2.58 11.95
C THR A 242 -10.92 2.97 11.84
N ILE A 243 -11.81 2.02 12.13
CA ILE A 243 -13.27 2.20 12.08
C ILE A 243 -13.85 1.94 13.46
N HIS A 244 -14.60 2.90 13.96
CA HIS A 244 -15.29 2.79 15.26
C HIS A 244 -16.82 2.86 15.13
N GLU A 245 -17.30 3.32 13.97
CA GLU A 245 -18.71 3.53 13.70
C GLU A 245 -19.39 2.21 13.36
N GLU A 246 -20.60 2.00 13.88
CA GLU A 246 -21.42 0.81 13.58
C GLU A 246 -22.40 1.06 12.42
N ALA A 247 -22.57 2.33 12.04
CA ALA A 247 -23.64 2.79 11.14
C ALA A 247 -23.63 2.09 9.77
N LEU A 248 -22.45 1.89 9.18
CA LEU A 248 -22.34 1.23 7.87
C LEU A 248 -22.66 -0.26 7.96
N ALA A 249 -22.20 -0.96 9.01
CA ALA A 249 -22.56 -2.37 9.20
C ALA A 249 -24.08 -2.54 9.32
N LEU A 250 -24.75 -1.67 10.08
CA LEU A 250 -26.21 -1.69 10.20
C LEU A 250 -26.92 -1.36 8.87
N ARG A 251 -26.46 -0.34 8.14
CA ARG A 251 -27.02 0.06 6.83
C ARG A 251 -26.80 -0.98 5.73
N SER A 252 -25.68 -1.70 5.77
CA SER A 252 -25.32 -2.69 4.73
C SER A 252 -26.39 -3.77 4.50
N GLN A 253 -27.18 -4.07 5.54
CA GLN A 253 -28.28 -5.04 5.50
C GLN A 253 -29.43 -4.55 4.61
N ASN A 254 -29.72 -3.24 4.67
CA ASN A 254 -30.71 -2.62 3.81
C ASN A 254 -30.22 -2.58 2.37
N TYR A 255 -28.92 -2.35 2.14
CA TYR A 255 -28.38 -2.33 0.77
C TYR A 255 -28.59 -3.65 0.01
N ALA A 256 -28.42 -4.79 0.69
CA ALA A 256 -28.69 -6.09 0.07
C ALA A 256 -30.19 -6.30 -0.19
N SER A 257 -31.04 -5.87 0.74
CA SER A 257 -32.50 -6.03 0.69
C SER A 257 -33.16 -5.10 -0.34
N ASP A 258 -32.63 -3.88 -0.51
CA ASP A 258 -33.10 -2.84 -1.41
C ASP A 258 -32.51 -2.95 -2.83
N GLY A 259 -31.69 -3.98 -3.09
CA GLY A 259 -31.06 -4.21 -4.39
C GLY A 259 -29.91 -3.26 -4.73
N LEU A 260 -29.36 -2.52 -3.75
CA LEU A 260 -28.22 -1.61 -3.88
C LEU A 260 -26.87 -2.36 -3.80
N LEU A 261 -26.75 -3.45 -4.56
CA LEU A 261 -25.54 -4.28 -4.56
C LEU A 261 -24.29 -3.50 -4.99
N ASP A 262 -24.40 -2.61 -5.97
CA ASP A 262 -23.27 -1.80 -6.46
C ASP A 262 -22.62 -0.96 -5.36
N LEU A 263 -23.43 -0.38 -4.47
CA LEU A 263 -22.96 0.39 -3.32
C LEU A 263 -22.22 -0.50 -2.31
N LEU A 264 -22.78 -1.69 -2.05
CA LEU A 264 -22.14 -2.68 -1.17
C LEU A 264 -20.79 -3.14 -1.73
N ASN A 265 -20.71 -3.34 -3.04
CA ASN A 265 -19.47 -3.75 -3.73
C ASN A 265 -18.42 -2.64 -3.75
N ASP A 266 -18.86 -1.38 -3.88
CA ASP A 266 -17.99 -0.23 -3.76
C ASP A 266 -17.33 -0.13 -2.37
N TRP A 267 -18.11 -0.35 -1.30
CA TRP A 267 -17.56 -0.47 0.05
C TRP A 267 -16.60 -1.67 0.18
N LYS A 268 -16.99 -2.86 -0.28
CA LYS A 268 -16.09 -4.05 -0.28
C LYS A 268 -14.74 -3.78 -0.94
N ARG A 269 -14.73 -3.02 -2.05
CA ARG A 269 -13.51 -2.62 -2.75
C ARG A 269 -12.60 -1.78 -1.88
N VAL A 270 -13.15 -0.81 -1.15
CA VAL A 270 -12.40 0.05 -0.23
C VAL A 270 -11.84 -0.76 0.95
N PHE A 271 -12.67 -1.63 1.56
CA PHE A 271 -12.23 -2.51 2.64
C PHE A 271 -11.11 -3.47 2.22
N ASN A 272 -11.19 -4.06 1.02
CA ASN A 272 -10.17 -4.96 0.49
C ASN A 272 -8.85 -4.24 0.13
N HIS A 273 -8.91 -2.94 -0.18
CA HIS A 273 -7.71 -2.16 -0.48
C HIS A 273 -6.87 -1.85 0.76
N SER A 274 -7.53 -1.66 1.91
CA SER A 274 -6.83 -1.40 3.18
C SER A 274 -5.91 -2.57 3.56
N THR A 275 -4.67 -2.26 3.93
CA THR A 275 -3.71 -3.29 4.38
C THR A 275 -4.18 -3.94 5.68
N VAL A 276 -4.72 -3.12 6.60
CA VAL A 276 -5.34 -3.57 7.84
C VAL A 276 -6.52 -2.66 8.16
N VAL A 277 -7.66 -3.26 8.54
CA VAL A 277 -8.80 -2.55 9.11
C VAL A 277 -8.82 -2.80 10.61
N VAL A 278 -8.67 -1.75 11.40
CA VAL A 278 -8.58 -1.81 12.87
C VAL A 278 -9.91 -1.47 13.49
N PHE A 279 -10.38 -2.34 14.38
CA PHE A 279 -11.59 -2.14 15.17
C PHE A 279 -11.29 -2.00 16.66
N PRO A 280 -12.09 -1.22 17.42
CA PRO A 280 -11.89 -0.97 18.85
C PRO A 280 -12.29 -2.12 19.76
N ASN A 281 -13.04 -3.11 19.27
CA ASN A 281 -13.49 -4.25 20.06
C ASN A 281 -13.75 -5.47 19.17
N TYR A 282 -13.94 -6.63 19.80
CA TYR A 282 -14.09 -7.92 19.12
C TYR A 282 -15.49 -8.15 18.52
N VAL A 283 -16.46 -7.29 18.79
CA VAL A 283 -17.83 -7.39 18.24
C VAL A 283 -17.92 -6.72 16.87
N MET A 284 -17.22 -5.59 16.71
CA MET A 284 -17.15 -4.85 15.45
C MET A 284 -16.79 -5.71 14.22
N PRO A 285 -15.74 -6.55 14.22
CA PRO A 285 -15.45 -7.38 13.06
C PRO A 285 -16.56 -8.40 12.77
N MET A 286 -17.33 -8.84 13.77
CA MET A 286 -18.46 -9.76 13.56
C MET A 286 -19.61 -9.08 12.82
N ILE A 287 -19.95 -7.84 13.21
CA ILE A 287 -21.02 -7.08 12.54
C ILE A 287 -20.57 -6.58 11.15
N TYR A 288 -19.27 -6.35 10.94
CA TYR A 288 -18.67 -5.97 9.66
C TYR A 288 -18.32 -7.17 8.76
N SER A 289 -18.71 -8.40 9.13
CA SER A 289 -18.35 -9.62 8.42
C SER A 289 -18.70 -9.63 6.92
N ALA A 290 -19.74 -8.89 6.51
CA ALA A 290 -20.09 -8.72 5.10
C ALA A 290 -18.97 -8.06 4.25
N TYR A 291 -18.03 -7.36 4.89
CA TYR A 291 -16.90 -6.67 4.26
C TYR A 291 -15.55 -7.34 4.54
N ASP A 292 -15.53 -8.48 5.24
CA ASP A 292 -14.29 -9.13 5.64
C ASP A 292 -13.54 -9.70 4.43
N SER A 293 -12.29 -9.27 4.28
CA SER A 293 -11.35 -9.75 3.25
C SER A 293 -10.14 -10.48 3.87
N GLY A 294 -10.19 -10.77 5.17
CA GLY A 294 -9.11 -11.36 5.95
C GLY A 294 -8.10 -10.35 6.49
N ASN A 295 -8.41 -9.05 6.42
CA ASN A 295 -7.55 -7.93 6.84
C ASN A 295 -8.03 -7.24 8.13
N PHE A 296 -9.01 -7.81 8.83
CA PHE A 296 -9.55 -7.26 10.07
C PHE A 296 -8.61 -7.53 11.25
N PHE A 297 -8.41 -6.50 12.08
CA PHE A 297 -7.58 -6.53 13.27
C PHE A 297 -8.29 -5.78 14.41
N VAL A 298 -8.05 -6.20 15.65
CA VAL A 298 -8.72 -5.60 16.82
C VAL A 298 -7.66 -5.03 17.76
N ILE A 299 -7.78 -3.73 18.07
CA ILE A 299 -7.01 -3.04 19.11
C ILE A 299 -8.02 -2.52 20.14
N PRO A 300 -8.16 -3.17 21.31
CA PRO A 300 -9.15 -2.78 22.32
C PRO A 300 -9.00 -1.34 22.79
N SER A 301 -10.06 -0.53 22.68
CA SER A 301 -10.06 0.88 23.11
C SER A 301 -11.48 1.40 23.42
N PHE A 302 -11.64 2.19 24.49
CA PHE A 302 -12.93 2.77 24.92
C PHE A 302 -12.90 4.27 25.27
N PRO A 303 -12.22 5.14 24.49
CA PRO A 303 -12.15 6.57 24.81
C PRO A 303 -13.50 7.28 24.68
N ALA A 304 -14.40 6.80 23.81
CA ALA A 304 -15.71 7.41 23.59
C ALA A 304 -16.66 7.14 24.77
N GLU A 305 -16.78 5.88 25.16
CA GLU A 305 -17.73 5.45 26.17
C GLU A 305 -17.40 5.97 27.57
N ALA A 306 -16.12 6.14 27.88
CA ALA A 306 -15.68 6.75 29.13
C ALA A 306 -16.03 8.24 29.20
N LEU A 307 -15.99 8.95 28.07
CA LEU A 307 -16.25 10.39 27.97
C LEU A 307 -17.75 10.72 27.90
N GLU A 308 -18.51 9.96 27.11
CA GLU A 308 -19.98 10.07 27.04
C GLU A 308 -20.61 9.92 28.44
N ALA A 309 -20.06 8.99 29.22
CA ALA A 309 -20.49 8.72 30.59
C ALA A 309 -20.21 9.86 31.58
N GLU A 310 -19.36 10.85 31.27
CA GLU A 310 -19.12 12.02 32.14
C GLU A 310 -20.09 13.17 31.82
N ILE A 311 -20.46 13.32 30.54
CA ILE A 311 -21.30 14.41 30.03
C ILE A 311 -22.78 14.19 30.38
N ASP A 312 -23.29 12.96 30.23
CA ASP A 312 -24.70 12.60 30.45
C ASP A 312 -25.12 12.61 31.94
N VAL A 313 -24.17 12.75 32.88
CA VAL A 313 -24.43 12.67 34.33
C VAL A 313 -25.09 13.95 34.87
N THR A 314 -25.07 15.07 34.13
CA THR A 314 -25.23 16.39 34.76
C THR A 314 -26.63 17.01 34.72
N SER A 315 -27.65 16.47 34.03
CA SER A 315 -28.97 17.16 34.02
C SER A 315 -30.27 16.33 33.91
N ASP A 316 -30.27 15.04 33.56
CA ASP A 316 -31.52 14.34 33.18
C ASP A 316 -31.96 13.17 34.08
N ALA A 317 -31.13 12.68 35.01
CA ALA A 317 -31.46 11.47 35.79
C ALA A 317 -32.73 11.63 36.65
N ASP A 318 -32.90 12.78 37.32
CA ASP A 318 -34.08 13.07 38.16
C ASP A 318 -35.36 13.20 37.32
N ILE A 319 -35.25 13.78 36.12
CA ILE A 319 -36.36 13.91 35.17
C ILE A 319 -36.78 12.52 34.64
N LEU A 320 -35.81 11.65 34.35
CA LEU A 320 -36.05 10.28 33.90
C LEU A 320 -36.66 9.40 35.00
N ARG A 321 -36.18 9.52 36.24
CA ARG A 321 -36.77 8.86 37.42
C ARG A 321 -38.23 9.26 37.60
N ALA A 322 -38.54 10.57 37.49
CA ALA A 322 -39.90 11.07 37.56
C ALA A 322 -40.81 10.52 36.44
N LYS A 323 -40.32 10.44 35.20
CA LYS A 323 -41.06 9.80 34.07
C LYS A 323 -41.38 8.33 34.31
N MET A 324 -40.53 7.62 35.05
CA MET A 324 -40.71 6.19 35.39
C MET A 324 -41.55 5.97 36.66
N GLY A 325 -41.94 7.04 37.35
CA GLY A 325 -42.66 6.99 38.63
C GLY A 325 -41.77 6.52 39.78
N TYR A 326 -40.45 6.72 39.69
CA TYR A 326 -39.50 6.50 40.77
C TYR A 326 -39.33 7.79 41.57
N ALA A 327 -39.34 7.68 42.90
CA ALA A 327 -39.01 8.81 43.75
C ALA A 327 -37.50 9.07 43.74
N ASN A 328 -37.06 10.30 43.98
CA ASN A 328 -35.62 10.61 44.05
C ASN A 328 -34.90 9.88 45.19
N ASP A 329 -35.64 9.53 46.24
CA ASP A 329 -35.15 8.75 47.38
C ASP A 329 -35.17 7.23 47.13
N ASP A 330 -35.77 6.73 46.04
CA ASP A 330 -35.81 5.30 45.73
C ASP A 330 -34.40 4.76 45.41
N LEU A 331 -34.09 3.56 45.90
CA LEU A 331 -32.86 2.87 45.55
C LEU A 331 -33.08 2.06 44.26
N VAL A 332 -32.37 2.41 43.21
CA VAL A 332 -32.54 1.82 41.87
C VAL A 332 -31.37 0.91 41.51
N ILE A 333 -31.63 -0.37 41.23
CA ILE A 333 -30.60 -1.35 40.86
C ILE A 333 -30.82 -1.82 39.42
N ALA A 334 -29.78 -1.69 38.60
CA ALA A 334 -29.78 -2.17 37.22
C ALA A 334 -29.10 -3.54 37.13
N ILE A 335 -29.79 -4.53 36.58
CA ILE A 335 -29.19 -5.81 36.17
C ILE A 335 -28.90 -5.71 34.69
N VAL A 336 -27.63 -5.74 34.32
CA VAL A 336 -27.13 -5.68 32.93
C VAL A 336 -26.49 -7.00 32.55
N GLY A 337 -26.39 -7.28 31.25
CA GLY A 337 -25.78 -8.53 30.78
C GLY A 337 -24.83 -8.34 29.61
N SER A 338 -24.38 -9.46 29.07
CA SER A 338 -23.66 -9.55 27.81
C SER A 338 -24.49 -8.93 26.68
N GLN A 339 -23.80 -8.31 25.73
CA GLN A 339 -24.40 -7.90 24.46
C GLN A 339 -24.80 -9.11 23.59
N PHE A 340 -24.18 -10.28 23.83
CA PHE A 340 -24.49 -11.51 23.12
C PHE A 340 -25.64 -12.26 23.79
N LEU A 341 -26.59 -12.75 22.99
CA LEU A 341 -27.68 -13.60 23.47
C LEU A 341 -27.19 -15.06 23.56
N TYR A 342 -27.28 -15.70 24.72
CA TYR A 342 -26.93 -17.11 24.90
C TYR A 342 -27.94 -17.83 25.80
N ARG A 343 -27.99 -19.17 25.68
CA ARG A 343 -29.01 -20.02 26.33
C ARG A 343 -29.04 -19.91 27.86
N GLY A 344 -27.94 -19.55 28.50
CA GLY A 344 -27.81 -19.44 29.97
C GLY A 344 -28.26 -18.10 30.56
N MET A 345 -28.40 -17.05 29.75
CA MET A 345 -28.58 -15.66 30.23
C MET A 345 -29.81 -15.50 31.14
N TRP A 346 -30.94 -16.13 30.78
CA TRP A 346 -32.19 -16.00 31.53
C TRP A 346 -32.11 -16.65 32.92
N LEU A 347 -31.44 -17.80 33.00
CA LEU A 347 -31.21 -18.51 34.25
C LEU A 347 -30.29 -17.69 35.16
N GLU A 348 -29.24 -17.10 34.61
CA GLU A 348 -28.31 -16.28 35.38
C GLU A 348 -28.98 -15.02 35.93
N HIS A 349 -29.81 -14.33 35.13
CA HIS A 349 -30.60 -13.20 35.63
C HIS A 349 -31.60 -13.61 36.72
N ALA A 350 -32.22 -14.79 36.62
CA ALA A 350 -33.08 -15.32 37.67
C ALA A 350 -32.31 -15.59 38.97
N MET A 351 -31.08 -16.11 38.87
CA MET A 351 -30.21 -16.35 40.02
C MET A 351 -29.74 -15.04 40.67
N VAL A 352 -29.47 -13.99 39.88
CA VAL A 352 -29.19 -12.65 40.41
C VAL A 352 -30.39 -12.10 41.18
N LEU A 353 -31.60 -12.20 40.62
CA LEU A 353 -32.83 -11.81 41.32
C LEU A 353 -33.00 -12.62 42.61
N GLN A 354 -32.76 -13.93 42.59
CA GLN A 354 -32.82 -14.75 43.81
C GLN A 354 -31.80 -14.29 44.87
N ALA A 355 -30.60 -13.89 44.48
CA ALA A 355 -29.57 -13.39 45.40
C ALA A 355 -29.94 -12.05 46.06
N MET A 356 -30.86 -11.30 45.44
CA MET A 356 -31.35 -10.01 45.94
C MET A 356 -32.52 -10.13 46.92
N LEU A 357 -33.10 -11.32 47.12
CA LEU A 357 -34.23 -11.52 48.04
C LEU A 357 -33.95 -11.05 49.49
N PRO A 358 -32.77 -11.30 50.08
CA PRO A 358 -32.47 -10.81 51.42
C PRO A 358 -32.54 -9.29 51.55
N LEU A 359 -32.15 -8.56 50.49
CA LEU A 359 -32.25 -7.11 50.44
C LEU A 359 -33.72 -6.66 50.44
N LEU A 360 -34.59 -7.34 49.70
CA LEU A 360 -36.03 -7.04 49.69
C LEU A 360 -36.64 -7.17 51.09
N HIS A 361 -36.23 -8.19 51.85
CA HIS A 361 -36.67 -8.36 53.24
C HIS A 361 -36.20 -7.21 54.14
N GLU A 362 -34.97 -6.72 53.98
CA GLU A 362 -34.47 -5.55 54.72
C GLU A 362 -35.37 -4.33 54.48
N PHE A 363 -35.69 -4.00 53.23
CA PHE A 363 -36.59 -2.88 52.90
C PHE A 363 -38.04 -3.07 53.42
N SER A 364 -38.50 -4.31 53.59
CA SER A 364 -39.84 -4.58 54.15
C SER A 364 -39.93 -4.38 55.66
N LEU A 365 -38.81 -4.41 56.38
CA LEU A 365 -38.75 -4.24 57.84
C LEU A 365 -38.78 -2.75 58.26
N TYR A 366 -38.41 -1.85 57.36
CA TYR A 366 -38.37 -0.41 57.60
C TYR A 366 -39.62 0.27 57.00
N GLU A 367 -40.80 0.08 57.61
CA GLU A 367 -42.05 0.76 57.19
C GLU A 367 -41.99 2.31 57.26
N HIS A 368 -40.91 2.89 57.78
CA HIS A 368 -40.71 4.33 58.01
C HIS A 368 -39.67 4.98 57.07
N SER A 369 -39.05 4.25 56.15
CA SER A 369 -38.12 4.83 55.16
C SER A 369 -38.87 5.30 53.91
N ASN A 370 -38.71 6.58 53.54
CA ASN A 370 -39.29 7.16 52.31
C ASN A 370 -38.75 6.51 51.01
N SER A 371 -37.68 5.72 51.08
CA SER A 371 -37.01 5.08 49.94
C SER A 371 -37.55 3.68 49.64
N ARG A 372 -38.02 3.43 48.42
CA ARG A 372 -38.43 2.09 47.96
C ARG A 372 -37.35 1.46 47.07
N LEU A 373 -37.23 0.14 47.13
CA LEU A 373 -36.37 -0.63 46.23
C LEU A 373 -37.01 -0.74 44.83
N LYS A 374 -36.25 -0.41 43.80
CA LYS A 374 -36.60 -0.58 42.38
C LYS A 374 -35.50 -1.34 41.65
N ILE A 375 -35.88 -2.35 40.88
CA ILE A 375 -34.95 -3.18 40.11
C ILE A 375 -35.39 -3.15 38.65
N PHE A 376 -34.46 -2.90 37.74
CA PHE A 376 -34.73 -3.10 36.32
C PHE A 376 -33.68 -3.97 35.65
N VAL A 377 -34.13 -4.83 34.76
CA VAL A 377 -33.27 -5.70 33.96
C VAL A 377 -33.12 -5.08 32.57
N LEU A 378 -31.90 -4.69 32.22
CA LEU A 378 -31.52 -4.24 30.89
C LEU A 378 -31.05 -5.44 30.06
N SER A 379 -31.78 -5.76 29.00
CA SER A 379 -31.42 -6.82 28.06
C SER A 379 -31.78 -6.42 26.63
N GLY A 380 -30.95 -6.86 25.68
CA GLY A 380 -31.07 -6.54 24.26
C GLY A 380 -32.31 -7.10 23.56
N ASP A 381 -33.00 -8.08 24.15
CA ASP A 381 -34.17 -8.70 23.51
C ASP A 381 -35.42 -7.81 23.65
N SER A 382 -35.73 -7.07 22.58
CA SER A 382 -36.94 -6.27 22.44
C SER A 382 -38.22 -7.11 22.30
N ASN A 383 -38.14 -8.45 22.18
CA ASN A 383 -39.34 -9.29 22.08
C ASN A 383 -40.10 -9.33 23.42
N SER A 384 -41.42 -9.18 23.33
CA SER A 384 -42.37 -9.33 24.45
C SER A 384 -42.16 -10.60 25.28
N ASN A 385 -41.61 -11.67 24.69
CA ASN A 385 -41.34 -12.94 25.35
C ASN A 385 -40.35 -12.82 26.52
N TYR A 386 -39.28 -12.01 26.40
CA TYR A 386 -38.32 -11.87 27.49
C TYR A 386 -38.82 -10.96 28.61
N THR A 387 -39.53 -9.89 28.26
CA THR A 387 -40.27 -9.06 29.23
C THR A 387 -41.22 -9.92 30.07
N MET A 388 -42.04 -10.76 29.43
CA MET A 388 -42.94 -11.69 30.12
C MET A 388 -42.17 -12.70 30.99
N ALA A 389 -41.01 -13.17 30.54
CA ALA A 389 -40.18 -14.09 31.32
C ALA A 389 -39.64 -13.44 32.60
N VAL A 390 -39.09 -12.22 32.52
CA VAL A 390 -38.58 -11.49 33.69
C VAL A 390 -39.71 -11.22 34.69
N GLU A 391 -40.88 -10.82 34.23
CA GLU A 391 -42.06 -10.61 35.09
C GLU A 391 -42.54 -11.91 35.73
N ALA A 392 -42.58 -13.01 34.98
CA ALA A 392 -42.95 -14.32 35.51
C ALA A 392 -41.93 -14.85 36.52
N ILE A 393 -40.64 -14.65 36.30
CA ILE A 393 -39.56 -14.98 37.24
C ILE A 393 -39.73 -14.17 38.53
N ALA A 394 -39.94 -12.84 38.43
CA ALA A 394 -40.14 -11.99 39.58
C ALA A 394 -41.37 -12.40 40.41
N GLN A 395 -42.50 -12.71 39.76
CA GLN A 395 -43.70 -13.21 40.43
C GLN A 395 -43.46 -14.54 41.13
N ARG A 396 -42.71 -15.46 40.50
CA ARG A 396 -42.39 -16.78 41.08
C ARG A 396 -41.41 -16.69 42.24
N LEU A 397 -40.57 -15.66 42.27
CA LEU A 397 -39.67 -15.33 43.39
C LEU A 397 -40.35 -14.42 44.44
N GLU A 398 -41.68 -14.25 44.38
CA GLU A 398 -42.48 -13.49 45.34
C GLU A 398 -42.14 -11.99 45.44
N TYR A 399 -41.57 -11.39 44.40
CA TYR A 399 -41.37 -9.94 44.35
C TYR A 399 -42.71 -9.20 44.24
N PRO A 400 -42.92 -8.11 45.01
CA PRO A 400 -44.12 -7.28 44.89
C PRO A 400 -44.28 -6.70 43.47
N ARG A 401 -45.53 -6.67 42.99
CA ARG A 401 -45.87 -6.05 41.70
C ARG A 401 -45.36 -4.61 41.68
N SER A 402 -44.57 -4.23 40.67
CA SER A 402 -43.88 -2.93 40.47
C SER A 402 -42.44 -2.77 40.99
N VAL A 403 -41.85 -3.77 41.65
CA VAL A 403 -40.44 -3.70 42.10
C VAL A 403 -39.47 -4.04 40.96
N VAL A 404 -39.70 -5.15 40.27
CA VAL A 404 -38.88 -5.61 39.14
C VAL A 404 -39.58 -5.24 37.83
N LYS A 405 -38.85 -4.60 36.91
CA LYS A 405 -39.30 -4.33 35.54
C LYS A 405 -38.23 -4.74 34.53
N HIS A 406 -38.64 -5.18 33.35
CA HIS A 406 -37.73 -5.30 32.22
C HIS A 406 -37.67 -3.97 31.46
N PHE A 407 -36.47 -3.51 31.13
CA PHE A 407 -36.25 -2.34 30.28
C PHE A 407 -35.61 -2.83 28.97
N PRO A 408 -36.38 -2.94 27.88
CA PRO A 408 -35.81 -3.32 26.60
C PRO A 408 -34.81 -2.25 26.16
N VAL A 409 -33.64 -2.68 25.69
CA VAL A 409 -32.62 -1.76 25.18
C VAL A 409 -33.09 -1.19 23.84
N ALA A 410 -33.87 -0.12 23.88
CA ALA A 410 -34.15 0.74 22.73
C ALA A 410 -33.44 2.06 22.95
N ALA A 411 -32.46 2.41 22.11
CA ALA A 411 -31.75 3.69 21.92
C ALA A 411 -31.28 4.53 23.15
N ASP A 412 -31.61 4.12 24.38
CA ASP A 412 -31.53 4.90 25.63
C ASP A 412 -30.92 4.05 26.77
N SER A 413 -30.01 3.11 26.47
CA SER A 413 -29.28 2.34 27.50
C SER A 413 -28.56 3.25 28.49
N ASP A 414 -28.08 4.38 28.02
CA ASP A 414 -27.26 5.32 28.78
C ASP A 414 -28.15 6.14 29.73
N LYS A 415 -29.33 6.55 29.24
CA LYS A 415 -30.40 7.12 30.08
C LYS A 415 -30.93 6.12 31.10
N ALA A 416 -31.01 4.84 30.76
CA ALA A 416 -31.40 3.81 31.71
C ALA A 416 -30.34 3.62 32.81
N LEU A 417 -29.07 3.53 32.45
CA LEU A 417 -27.96 3.43 33.40
C LEU A 417 -27.83 4.66 34.31
N SER A 418 -28.10 5.87 33.80
CA SER A 418 -27.99 7.09 34.60
C SER A 418 -28.97 7.11 35.78
N MET A 419 -30.15 6.48 35.64
CA MET A 419 -31.13 6.31 36.71
C MET A 419 -30.70 5.35 37.81
N ALA A 420 -29.76 4.44 37.55
CA ALA A 420 -29.35 3.42 38.51
C ALA A 420 -28.45 3.99 39.62
N ASP A 421 -28.56 3.45 40.82
CA ASP A 421 -27.63 3.68 41.94
C ASP A 421 -26.58 2.56 42.02
N LEU A 422 -26.93 1.34 41.61
CA LEU A 422 -26.04 0.18 41.59
C LEU A 422 -26.22 -0.60 40.29
N VAL A 423 -25.13 -1.07 39.69
CA VAL A 423 -25.16 -1.88 38.47
C VAL A 423 -24.59 -3.28 38.75
N ILE A 424 -25.38 -4.31 38.47
CA ILE A 424 -24.98 -5.72 38.61
C ILE A 424 -24.87 -6.33 37.22
N TYR A 425 -23.68 -6.83 36.88
CA TYR A 425 -23.47 -7.60 35.66
C TYR A 425 -23.90 -9.05 35.90
N GLY A 426 -25.04 -9.43 35.33
CA GLY A 426 -25.69 -10.72 35.54
C GLY A 426 -25.28 -11.82 34.57
N SER A 427 -24.31 -11.57 33.67
CA SER A 427 -23.86 -12.54 32.67
C SER A 427 -22.54 -13.20 33.06
N CYS A 428 -22.51 -14.54 33.06
CA CYS A 428 -21.34 -15.34 33.36
C CYS A 428 -20.60 -15.86 32.11
N LEU A 429 -20.93 -15.33 30.92
CA LEU A 429 -20.27 -15.63 29.65
C LEU A 429 -18.88 -15.00 29.59
N GLU A 430 -17.84 -15.77 29.26
CA GLU A 430 -16.49 -15.24 29.08
C GLU A 430 -16.35 -14.58 27.69
N GLU A 431 -16.15 -13.27 27.66
CA GLU A 431 -15.99 -12.47 26.44
C GLU A 431 -14.52 -12.12 26.17
N GLN A 432 -14.19 -11.78 24.91
CA GLN A 432 -12.84 -11.33 24.53
C GLN A 432 -12.60 -9.84 24.82
N SER A 433 -13.65 -9.04 24.93
CA SER A 433 -13.60 -7.61 25.24
C SER A 433 -14.21 -7.33 26.61
N PHE A 434 -13.70 -6.29 27.27
CA PHE A 434 -14.33 -5.77 28.48
C PHE A 434 -15.74 -5.25 28.14
N PRO A 435 -16.79 -5.60 28.91
CA PRO A 435 -18.16 -5.23 28.56
C PRO A 435 -18.36 -3.71 28.48
N LYS A 436 -18.83 -3.23 27.32
CA LYS A 436 -19.09 -1.81 27.05
C LYS A 436 -20.05 -1.17 28.07
N ILE A 437 -21.04 -1.92 28.54
CA ILE A 437 -22.01 -1.46 29.53
C ILE A 437 -21.37 -1.17 30.90
N LEU A 438 -20.33 -1.93 31.27
CA LEU A 438 -19.57 -1.70 32.50
C LEU A 438 -18.69 -0.46 32.40
N VAL A 439 -18.10 -0.19 31.23
CA VAL A 439 -17.37 1.05 30.97
C VAL A 439 -18.24 2.26 31.26
N LYS A 440 -19.46 2.28 30.71
CA LYS A 440 -20.43 3.36 30.91
C LYS A 440 -20.86 3.51 32.37
N ALA A 441 -21.17 2.40 33.04
CA ALA A 441 -21.57 2.42 34.45
C ALA A 441 -20.46 2.98 35.35
N MET A 442 -19.21 2.53 35.17
CA MET A 442 -18.07 3.06 35.91
C MET A 442 -17.82 4.54 35.59
N GLY A 443 -17.94 4.94 34.32
CA GLY A 443 -17.75 6.33 33.89
C GLY A 443 -18.78 7.29 34.50
N MET A 444 -20.02 6.83 34.68
CA MET A 444 -21.08 7.55 35.40
C MET A 444 -20.88 7.55 36.92
N GLY A 445 -19.80 6.95 37.44
CA GLY A 445 -19.54 6.83 38.87
C GLY A 445 -20.52 5.92 39.60
N LYS A 446 -21.09 4.93 38.91
CA LYS A 446 -21.98 3.92 39.52
C LYS A 446 -21.13 2.75 40.05
N PRO A 447 -21.36 2.30 41.29
CA PRO A 447 -20.74 1.06 41.78
C PRO A 447 -21.17 -0.12 40.90
N ILE A 448 -20.22 -0.97 40.56
CA ILE A 448 -20.45 -2.18 39.77
C ILE A 448 -20.21 -3.44 40.62
N ILE A 449 -21.04 -4.46 40.41
CA ILE A 449 -20.83 -5.82 40.91
C ILE A 449 -20.82 -6.76 39.70
N ALA A 450 -19.74 -7.52 39.51
CA ALA A 450 -19.57 -8.38 38.34
C ALA A 450 -19.04 -9.78 38.73
N PRO A 451 -19.32 -10.82 37.93
CA PRO A 451 -18.73 -12.13 38.12
C PRO A 451 -17.23 -12.06 37.83
N ASP A 452 -16.49 -12.92 38.52
CA ASP A 452 -15.04 -13.04 38.44
C ASP A 452 -14.59 -13.75 37.15
N LEU A 453 -14.82 -13.08 36.01
CA LEU A 453 -14.43 -13.48 34.66
C LEU A 453 -13.01 -12.99 34.34
N ALA A 454 -12.28 -13.70 33.49
CA ALA A 454 -10.87 -13.39 33.22
C ALA A 454 -10.69 -11.98 32.63
N ILE A 455 -11.55 -11.58 31.68
CA ILE A 455 -11.49 -10.24 31.08
C ILE A 455 -11.90 -9.13 32.06
N ILE A 456 -12.82 -9.41 32.99
CA ILE A 456 -13.27 -8.44 34.00
C ILE A 456 -12.20 -8.28 35.08
N ARG A 457 -11.67 -9.38 35.61
CA ARG A 457 -10.59 -9.39 36.62
C ARG A 457 -9.32 -8.67 36.13
N LYS A 458 -9.08 -8.65 34.82
CA LYS A 458 -7.95 -7.93 34.24
C LYS A 458 -8.04 -6.41 34.49
N HIS A 459 -9.25 -5.87 34.62
CA HIS A 459 -9.51 -4.43 34.68
C HIS A 459 -10.22 -3.97 35.96
N VAL A 460 -10.84 -4.90 36.69
CA VAL A 460 -11.56 -4.66 37.93
C VAL A 460 -10.87 -5.41 39.06
N ASP A 461 -10.40 -4.67 40.05
CA ASP A 461 -9.83 -5.17 41.29
C ASP A 461 -10.92 -5.21 42.36
N ASP A 462 -11.18 -6.39 42.93
CA ASP A 462 -12.23 -6.59 43.92
C ASP A 462 -12.08 -5.63 45.12
N ARG A 463 -13.16 -4.91 45.43
CA ARG A 463 -13.29 -3.91 46.51
C ARG A 463 -12.38 -2.69 46.36
N VAL A 464 -11.76 -2.48 45.20
CA VAL A 464 -10.95 -1.29 44.92
C VAL A 464 -11.66 -0.36 43.95
N ASN A 465 -12.00 -0.86 42.77
CA ASN A 465 -12.66 -0.09 41.70
C ASN A 465 -13.98 -0.73 41.21
N GLY A 466 -14.34 -1.87 41.79
CA GLY A 466 -15.60 -2.59 41.62
C GLY A 466 -15.67 -3.78 42.58
N TYR A 467 -16.77 -4.52 42.56
CA TYR A 467 -16.92 -5.75 43.35
C TYR A 467 -16.97 -6.97 42.45
N LEU A 468 -16.27 -8.03 42.83
CA LEU A 468 -16.26 -9.30 42.11
C LEU A 468 -16.86 -10.42 42.96
N PHE A 469 -17.66 -11.27 42.34
CA PHE A 469 -18.14 -12.51 42.95
C PHE A 469 -17.71 -13.74 42.14
N PRO A 470 -17.38 -14.89 42.77
CA PRO A 470 -16.98 -16.08 42.04
C PRO A 470 -18.07 -16.54 41.07
N LYS A 471 -17.69 -16.84 39.82
CA LYS A 471 -18.59 -17.30 38.77
C LYS A 471 -19.48 -18.46 39.27
N GLY A 472 -20.80 -18.29 39.14
CA GLY A 472 -21.79 -19.29 39.56
C GLY A 472 -22.09 -19.34 41.07
N ASN A 473 -21.41 -18.55 41.91
CA ASN A 473 -21.66 -18.49 43.34
C ASN A 473 -22.44 -17.22 43.73
N PHE A 474 -23.76 -17.28 43.55
CA PHE A 474 -24.67 -16.16 43.83
C PHE A 474 -24.90 -15.91 45.34
N ASN A 475 -24.48 -16.82 46.22
CA ASN A 475 -24.53 -16.58 47.67
C ASN A 475 -23.55 -15.47 48.08
N VAL A 476 -22.37 -15.45 47.45
CA VAL A 476 -21.37 -14.38 47.67
C VAL A 476 -21.89 -13.06 47.11
N LEU A 477 -22.59 -13.08 45.96
CA LEU A 477 -23.28 -11.90 45.42
C LEU A 477 -24.26 -11.31 46.45
N SER A 478 -25.07 -12.16 47.09
CA SER A 478 -26.01 -11.72 48.14
C SER A 478 -25.31 -11.02 49.31
N GLN A 479 -24.18 -11.58 49.77
CA GLN A 479 -23.36 -10.96 50.83
C GLN A 479 -22.78 -9.60 50.41
N ILE A 480 -22.29 -9.49 49.16
CA ILE A 480 -21.77 -8.24 48.62
C ILE A 480 -22.87 -7.19 48.54
N ILE A 481 -24.07 -7.55 48.07
CA ILE A 481 -25.21 -6.63 47.96
C ILE A 481 -25.57 -6.03 49.34
N LEU A 482 -25.64 -6.87 50.38
CA LEU A 482 -25.91 -6.43 51.76
C LEU A 482 -24.76 -5.63 52.38
N GLN A 483 -23.54 -5.71 51.82
CA GLN A 483 -22.41 -4.86 52.22
C GLN A 483 -22.45 -3.51 51.48
N VAL A 484 -22.83 -3.53 50.20
CA VAL A 484 -22.90 -2.36 49.33
C VAL A 484 -24.06 -1.45 49.72
N ILE A 485 -25.17 -2.04 50.15
CA ILE A 485 -26.39 -1.34 50.57
C ILE A 485 -26.56 -1.53 52.07
N SER A 486 -26.69 -0.43 52.80
CA SER A 486 -26.86 -0.41 54.26
C SER A 486 -27.95 0.60 54.63
N GLU A 487 -28.92 0.21 55.46
CA GLU A 487 -30.03 1.10 55.89
C GLU A 487 -30.81 1.68 54.71
N GLY A 488 -31.01 0.85 53.66
CA GLY A 488 -31.74 1.24 52.45
C GLY A 488 -31.02 2.23 51.52
N ARG A 489 -29.74 2.54 51.76
CA ARG A 489 -28.94 3.46 50.94
C ARG A 489 -27.58 2.87 50.58
N LEU A 490 -26.93 3.42 49.54
CA LEU A 490 -25.56 3.08 49.19
C LEU A 490 -24.57 3.43 50.32
N SER A 491 -23.79 2.43 50.74
CA SER A 491 -22.77 2.60 51.76
C SER A 491 -21.72 3.64 51.33
N PRO A 492 -21.11 4.39 52.28
CA PRO A 492 -20.03 5.32 51.96
C PRO A 492 -18.85 4.65 51.25
N LEU A 493 -18.55 3.41 51.62
CA LEU A 493 -17.48 2.62 51.00
C LEU A 493 -17.79 2.33 49.52
N ALA A 494 -19.02 1.93 49.19
CA ALA A 494 -19.42 1.70 47.81
C ALA A 494 -19.32 2.96 46.94
N ARG A 495 -19.67 4.13 47.49
CA ARG A 495 -19.49 5.43 46.81
C ARG A 495 -18.02 5.77 46.58
N SER A 496 -17.16 5.50 47.57
CA SER A 496 -15.71 5.68 47.42
C SER A 496 -15.14 4.78 46.33
N ILE A 497 -15.51 3.50 46.31
CA ILE A 497 -15.07 2.53 45.30
C ILE A 497 -15.57 2.93 43.91
N ALA A 498 -16.82 3.39 43.79
CA ALA A 498 -17.36 3.87 42.53
C ALA A 498 -16.61 5.10 41.98
N SER A 499 -16.19 6.02 42.86
CA SER A 499 -15.33 7.15 42.47
C SER A 499 -13.98 6.69 41.93
N ILE A 500 -13.34 5.70 42.56
CA ILE A 500 -12.08 5.10 42.09
C ILE A 500 -12.31 4.37 40.75
N GLY A 501 -13.43 3.66 40.62
CA GLY A 501 -13.87 3.03 39.38
C GLY A 501 -13.98 4.01 38.22
N ARG A 502 -14.59 5.18 38.46
CA ARG A 502 -14.69 6.26 37.48
C ARG A 502 -13.31 6.73 37.00
N ASP A 503 -12.40 7.02 37.92
CA ASP A 503 -11.06 7.52 37.58
C ASP A 503 -10.24 6.45 36.82
N THR A 504 -10.47 5.17 37.13
CA THR A 504 -9.82 4.03 36.45
C THR A 504 -10.31 3.91 35.01
N VAL A 505 -11.62 4.00 34.78
CA VAL A 505 -12.20 3.72 33.46
C VAL A 505 -11.86 4.78 32.41
N ILE A 506 -11.64 6.03 32.82
CA ILE A 506 -11.25 7.15 31.94
C ILE A 506 -9.94 6.85 31.19
N ASN A 507 -9.09 5.99 31.75
CA ASN A 507 -7.81 5.57 31.15
C ASN A 507 -7.74 4.07 30.90
N LEU A 508 -8.90 3.42 30.70
CA LEU A 508 -8.96 2.00 30.43
C LEU A 508 -8.31 1.68 29.07
N MET A 509 -7.49 0.62 29.04
CA MET A 509 -6.85 0.07 27.84
C MET A 509 -5.87 1.00 27.11
N VAL A 510 -5.36 2.06 27.76
CA VAL A 510 -4.39 2.97 27.13
C VAL A 510 -3.12 2.22 26.71
N SER A 511 -2.59 1.36 27.59
CA SER A 511 -1.40 0.57 27.30
C SER A 511 -1.62 -0.39 26.14
N GLU A 512 -2.72 -1.15 26.16
CA GLU A 512 -3.08 -2.07 25.07
C GLU A 512 -3.29 -1.36 23.74
N THR A 513 -3.86 -0.15 23.78
CA THR A 513 -4.04 0.69 22.59
C THR A 513 -2.69 1.12 22.03
N VAL A 514 -1.85 1.78 22.84
CA VAL A 514 -0.57 2.34 22.42
C VAL A 514 0.38 1.24 21.93
N GLU A 515 0.53 0.17 22.70
CA GLU A 515 1.39 -0.96 22.33
C GLU A 515 0.83 -1.74 21.13
N GLY A 516 -0.49 -1.82 21.00
CA GLY A 516 -1.18 -2.44 19.87
C GLY A 516 -0.87 -1.73 18.55
N TYR A 517 -1.02 -0.41 18.51
CA TYR A 517 -0.70 0.38 17.31
C TYR A 517 0.79 0.37 16.99
N ALA A 518 1.67 0.51 18.01
CA ALA A 518 3.10 0.46 17.80
C ALA A 518 3.55 -0.91 17.24
N SER A 519 3.02 -2.01 17.79
CA SER A 519 3.31 -3.37 17.30
C SER A 519 2.75 -3.63 15.90
N LEU A 520 1.59 -3.05 15.58
CA LEU A 520 0.98 -3.17 14.26
C LEU A 520 1.82 -2.44 13.21
N LEU A 521 2.27 -1.21 13.50
CA LEU A 521 3.12 -0.43 12.62
C LEU A 521 4.47 -1.11 12.38
N ASP A 522 5.11 -1.62 13.44
CA ASP A 522 6.37 -2.38 13.31
C ASP A 522 6.21 -3.62 12.40
N ALA A 523 5.06 -4.29 12.45
CA ALA A 523 4.78 -5.44 11.59
C ALA A 523 4.45 -5.06 10.13
N VAL A 524 3.73 -3.97 9.92
CA VAL A 524 3.17 -3.61 8.60
C VAL A 524 4.13 -2.77 7.76
N LEU A 525 4.87 -1.86 8.38
CA LEU A 525 5.69 -0.88 7.65
C LEU A 525 6.97 -1.51 7.09
N LYS A 526 7.24 -1.22 5.81
CA LYS A 526 8.47 -1.64 5.12
C LYS A 526 9.40 -0.45 4.96
N LEU A 527 10.17 -0.16 6.01
CA LEU A 527 11.03 1.02 6.05
C LEU A 527 12.25 0.89 5.11
N PRO A 528 12.53 1.90 4.26
CA PRO A 528 13.70 1.91 3.37
C PRO A 528 15.00 2.09 4.17
N SER A 529 16.16 1.97 3.51
CA SER A 529 17.48 1.94 4.18
C SER A 529 17.90 3.26 4.80
N GLU A 530 17.44 4.37 4.24
CA GLU A 530 17.65 5.72 4.76
C GLU A 530 16.78 6.03 5.99
N ALA A 531 15.69 5.27 6.20
CA ALA A 531 14.80 5.43 7.35
C ALA A 531 15.31 4.63 8.57
N ALA A 532 15.37 5.31 9.73
CA ALA A 532 15.74 4.70 10.99
C ALA A 532 14.62 3.72 11.43
N PRO A 533 14.97 2.56 12.01
CA PRO A 533 13.94 1.75 12.65
C PRO A 533 13.42 2.52 13.86
N ALA A 534 12.14 2.33 14.18
CA ALA A 534 11.61 2.84 15.44
C ALA A 534 12.27 2.11 16.62
N LYS A 535 12.35 2.79 17.77
CA LYS A 535 12.75 2.15 19.03
C LYS A 535 11.75 1.05 19.42
N GLU A 536 12.18 0.14 20.29
CA GLU A 536 11.30 -0.94 20.73
C GLU A 536 10.05 -0.41 21.45
N VAL A 537 8.93 -1.11 21.30
CA VAL A 537 7.64 -0.75 21.95
C VAL A 537 7.76 -0.68 23.48
N ALA A 538 8.70 -1.43 24.05
CA ALA A 538 9.01 -1.40 25.48
C ALA A 538 9.61 -0.05 25.94
N GLU A 539 10.25 0.70 25.05
CA GLU A 539 10.89 1.99 25.36
C GLU A 539 9.91 3.17 25.40
N ILE A 540 8.63 2.97 25.02
CA ILE A 540 7.60 4.01 25.15
C ILE A 540 7.44 4.37 26.64
N PRO A 541 7.50 5.67 27.02
CA PRO A 541 7.37 6.12 28.41
C PRO A 541 6.08 5.64 29.09
N SER A 542 6.17 5.14 30.33
CA SER A 542 5.01 4.61 31.07
C SER A 542 3.88 5.62 31.23
N LYS A 543 4.22 6.90 31.42
CA LYS A 543 3.25 8.00 31.53
C LYS A 543 2.29 8.09 30.32
N LEU A 544 2.77 7.73 29.12
CA LEU A 544 1.96 7.73 27.90
C LEU A 544 1.14 6.43 27.73
N LYS A 545 1.49 5.37 28.47
CA LYS A 545 0.74 4.09 28.52
C LYS A 545 -0.33 4.07 29.60
N GLU A 546 -0.23 4.97 30.59
CA GLU A 546 -1.14 5.00 31.73
C GLU A 546 -2.37 5.90 31.51
N LYS A 547 -2.25 6.97 30.70
CA LYS A 547 -3.31 7.98 30.56
C LYS A 547 -3.46 8.48 29.13
N PHE A 548 -4.71 8.64 28.70
CA PHE A 548 -5.04 9.36 27.47
C PHE A 548 -4.71 10.86 27.62
N GLN A 549 -4.40 11.51 26.51
CA GLN A 549 -4.00 12.93 26.47
C GLN A 549 -5.18 13.91 26.56
N TRP A 550 -6.17 13.62 27.39
CA TRP A 550 -7.36 14.46 27.60
C TRP A 550 -7.02 15.92 27.99
N GLN A 551 -5.91 16.11 28.70
CA GLN A 551 -5.51 17.43 29.21
C GLN A 551 -5.24 18.45 28.10
N LEU A 552 -4.80 17.99 26.93
CA LEU A 552 -4.51 18.86 25.78
C LEU A 552 -5.79 19.50 25.19
N PHE A 553 -6.95 18.92 25.48
CA PHE A 553 -8.25 19.35 24.95
C PHE A 553 -9.09 20.17 25.95
N LYS A 554 -8.67 20.28 27.22
CA LYS A 554 -9.45 20.95 28.28
C LYS A 554 -9.67 22.46 28.10
N GLY A 555 -8.93 23.11 27.20
CA GLY A 555 -9.07 24.54 26.88
C GLY A 555 -9.83 24.82 25.58
N VAL A 556 -10.27 23.79 24.86
CA VAL A 556 -10.93 23.92 23.56
C VAL A 556 -12.44 23.88 23.79
N SER A 557 -13.11 25.03 23.63
CA SER A 557 -14.54 25.19 23.91
C SER A 557 -15.40 24.20 23.11
N ASN A 558 -16.41 23.64 23.78
CA ASN A 558 -17.39 22.68 23.26
C ASN A 558 -16.78 21.36 22.76
N LEU A 559 -16.50 20.46 23.71
CA LEU A 559 -16.50 19.01 23.45
C LEU A 559 -17.91 18.64 22.97
N THR A 560 -18.18 18.84 21.69
CA THR A 560 -19.38 18.32 21.04
C THR A 560 -19.19 16.82 20.92
N VAL A 561 -19.47 16.10 21.99
CA VAL A 561 -19.74 14.66 21.94
C VAL A 561 -21.12 14.43 21.30
N LEU A 562 -21.39 15.18 20.21
CA LEU A 562 -22.57 15.04 19.38
C LEU A 562 -22.57 13.60 18.91
N GLN A 563 -23.49 12.82 19.47
CA GLN A 563 -23.77 11.41 19.22
C GLN A 563 -23.18 10.96 17.88
N MET A 564 -21.95 10.43 17.90
CA MET A 564 -21.15 10.17 16.70
C MET A 564 -21.84 9.24 15.72
N ASN A 565 -22.67 8.33 16.23
CA ASN A 565 -23.54 7.50 15.40
C ASN A 565 -24.47 8.35 14.53
N LYS A 566 -25.08 9.42 15.06
CA LYS A 566 -25.91 10.34 14.26
C LYS A 566 -25.11 11.04 13.17
N LYS A 567 -23.89 11.47 13.47
CA LYS A 567 -22.97 12.04 12.46
C LYS A 567 -22.59 11.01 11.40
N SER A 568 -22.31 9.79 11.80
CA SER A 568 -21.98 8.66 10.91
C SER A 568 -23.14 8.34 9.96
N PHE A 569 -24.37 8.32 10.48
CA PHE A 569 -25.57 8.18 9.65
C PHE A 569 -25.75 9.38 8.71
N THR A 570 -25.46 10.60 9.15
CA THR A 570 -25.50 11.79 8.29
C THR A 570 -24.50 11.70 7.14
N ILE A 571 -23.26 11.26 7.42
CA ILE A 571 -22.21 11.03 6.42
C ILE A 571 -22.68 9.98 5.39
N LEU A 572 -23.29 8.89 5.85
CA LEU A 572 -23.83 7.85 4.96
C LEU A 572 -25.01 8.37 4.13
N ASP A 573 -25.91 9.16 4.71
CA ASP A 573 -27.03 9.77 3.98
C ASP A 573 -26.53 10.75 2.89
N GLU A 574 -25.49 11.54 3.17
CA GLU A 574 -24.83 12.38 2.18
C GLU A 574 -24.17 11.55 1.08
N PHE A 575 -23.49 10.46 1.45
CA PHE A 575 -22.87 9.54 0.49
C PHE A 575 -23.91 8.90 -0.44
N GLU A 576 -25.01 8.39 0.11
CA GLU A 576 -26.12 7.78 -0.64
C GLU A 576 -26.82 8.78 -1.56
N LYS A 577 -27.04 10.03 -1.10
CA LYS A 577 -27.59 11.11 -1.93
C LYS A 577 -26.68 11.44 -3.10
N ASN A 578 -25.38 11.60 -2.85
CA ASN A 578 -24.40 11.90 -3.88
C ASN A 578 -24.33 10.76 -4.91
N TRP A 579 -24.36 9.50 -4.45
CA TRP A 579 -24.41 8.32 -5.31
C TRP A 579 -25.62 8.32 -6.25
N ASN A 580 -26.81 8.65 -5.73
CA ASN A 580 -28.04 8.73 -6.51
C ASN A 580 -28.07 9.91 -7.52
N HIS A 581 -27.34 10.99 -7.24
CA HIS A 581 -27.26 12.17 -8.10
C HIS A 581 -26.16 12.10 -9.17
N THR A 582 -25.11 11.29 -8.96
CA THR A 582 -24.18 10.97 -10.04
C THR A 582 -24.94 10.21 -11.13
N PRO A 583 -24.99 10.71 -12.39
CA PRO A 583 -25.63 9.96 -13.46
C PRO A 583 -24.95 8.60 -13.51
N LYS A 584 -25.72 7.50 -13.37
CA LYS A 584 -25.26 6.12 -13.50
C LYS A 584 -24.24 6.10 -14.63
N ARG A 585 -22.95 6.11 -14.26
CA ARG A 585 -21.86 6.17 -15.21
C ARG A 585 -22.14 5.01 -16.15
N LYS A 586 -22.30 5.31 -17.45
CA LYS A 586 -22.68 4.30 -18.46
C LYS A 586 -21.88 3.02 -18.16
N PRO A 587 -22.48 1.83 -18.24
CA PRO A 587 -21.81 0.56 -17.93
C PRO A 587 -20.66 0.20 -18.91
N GLY A 588 -20.04 1.19 -19.54
CA GLY A 588 -18.77 1.14 -20.25
C GLY A 588 -17.60 1.84 -19.53
N SER A 589 -17.78 2.46 -18.35
CA SER A 589 -16.65 2.86 -17.49
C SER A 589 -16.47 1.81 -16.37
N SER A 590 -15.77 0.73 -16.71
CA SER A 590 -15.51 -0.40 -15.83
C SER A 590 -14.60 -0.02 -14.65
N PHE A 591 -15.18 0.29 -13.50
CA PHE A 591 -14.53 -0.05 -12.23
C PHE A 591 -14.98 -1.46 -11.86
N ALA A 592 -14.29 -2.45 -12.41
CA ALA A 592 -14.63 -3.86 -12.25
C ALA A 592 -14.30 -4.38 -10.84
N PHE A 593 -15.17 -5.26 -10.36
CA PHE A 593 -15.07 -6.08 -9.16
C PHE A 593 -13.70 -6.76 -9.00
N ASN A 594 -13.19 -6.74 -7.76
CA ASN A 594 -12.06 -7.53 -7.28
C ASN A 594 -12.58 -8.79 -6.58
N GLU A 595 -12.51 -9.94 -7.23
CA GLU A 595 -12.22 -11.20 -6.55
C GLU A 595 -10.89 -11.68 -7.13
N SER A 596 -9.91 -11.86 -6.25
CA SER A 596 -8.48 -11.89 -6.55
C SER A 596 -8.12 -12.55 -7.90
N PHE A 597 -7.20 -11.94 -8.64
CA PHE A 597 -6.26 -12.69 -9.49
C PHE A 597 -6.79 -13.29 -10.82
N ILE A 598 -8.06 -13.13 -11.20
CA ILE A 598 -8.58 -13.75 -12.44
C ILE A 598 -8.44 -12.86 -13.71
N TYR A 599 -8.34 -11.51 -13.61
CA TYR A 599 -8.33 -10.60 -14.80
C TYR A 599 -7.12 -9.66 -15.00
N ASP A 600 -6.22 -9.49 -14.02
CA ASP A 600 -4.84 -8.97 -14.30
C ASP A 600 -4.15 -9.85 -15.36
N VAL A 601 -4.63 -11.10 -15.43
CA VAL A 601 -4.13 -12.26 -16.15
C VAL A 601 -4.85 -12.47 -17.49
N TRP A 602 -6.04 -11.87 -17.72
CA TRP A 602 -6.83 -12.14 -18.95
C TRP A 602 -6.68 -11.16 -20.12
N GLU A 603 -6.19 -9.92 -19.96
CA GLU A 603 -5.93 -9.03 -21.13
C GLU A 603 -4.83 -7.94 -20.93
N GLU A 604 -3.89 -8.04 -19.97
CA GLU A 604 -2.48 -7.83 -20.40
C GLU A 604 -2.19 -8.82 -21.56
N GLU A 605 -2.86 -9.99 -21.52
CA GLU A 605 -3.04 -11.06 -22.52
C GLU A 605 -3.50 -10.61 -23.93
N ARG A 606 -4.22 -9.50 -24.13
CA ARG A 606 -4.60 -9.00 -25.48
C ARG A 606 -3.77 -7.82 -25.97
N HIS A 607 -3.29 -6.95 -25.07
CA HIS A 607 -2.28 -5.94 -25.39
C HIS A 607 -0.97 -6.57 -25.87
N THR A 608 -0.65 -7.73 -25.33
CA THR A 608 0.42 -8.63 -25.80
C THR A 608 0.05 -9.28 -27.15
N LEU A 609 -1.22 -9.66 -27.37
CA LEU A 609 -1.72 -10.23 -28.62
C LEU A 609 -1.76 -9.26 -29.83
N MET A 610 -1.82 -7.94 -29.58
CA MET A 610 -1.78 -6.91 -30.63
C MET A 610 -0.42 -6.22 -30.79
N SER A 611 0.39 -6.15 -29.72
CA SER A 611 1.85 -5.96 -29.85
C SER A 611 2.42 -6.98 -30.85
N ASN A 612 1.91 -8.22 -30.78
CA ASN A 612 2.13 -9.36 -31.68
C ASN A 612 1.63 -9.22 -33.14
N ILE A 613 0.91 -8.16 -33.55
CA ILE A 613 0.49 -7.97 -34.96
C ILE A 613 1.07 -6.69 -35.56
N LYS A 614 1.24 -5.63 -34.77
CA LYS A 614 1.71 -4.33 -35.28
C LYS A 614 3.23 -4.30 -35.47
N ARG A 615 3.96 -5.05 -34.65
CA ARG A 615 5.37 -5.40 -34.90
C ARG A 615 5.54 -6.21 -36.20
N ARG A 616 4.53 -6.99 -36.63
CA ARG A 616 4.52 -7.66 -37.96
C ARG A 616 4.47 -6.71 -39.16
N ARG A 617 4.29 -5.40 -38.94
CA ARG A 617 4.43 -4.36 -39.96
C ARG A 617 5.73 -3.57 -39.81
N GLU A 618 6.27 -3.49 -38.60
CA GLU A 618 7.69 -3.15 -38.40
C GLU A 618 8.62 -4.17 -39.11
N GLU A 619 8.15 -5.42 -39.28
CA GLU A 619 8.68 -6.53 -40.10
C GLU A 619 8.51 -6.37 -41.64
N ASP A 620 7.80 -5.35 -42.16
CA ASP A 620 7.64 -5.15 -43.62
C ASP A 620 8.17 -3.80 -44.16
N GLU A 621 8.30 -2.74 -43.36
CA GLU A 621 8.83 -1.45 -43.86
C GLU A 621 10.32 -1.25 -43.61
N ILE A 622 10.94 -2.05 -42.72
CA ILE A 622 12.40 -2.16 -42.65
C ILE A 622 12.93 -2.93 -43.87
N LYS A 623 12.11 -3.83 -44.44
CA LYS A 623 12.32 -4.54 -45.72
C LYS A 623 12.52 -3.61 -46.93
N ASP A 624 11.89 -2.43 -46.98
CA ASP A 624 12.10 -1.49 -48.11
C ASP A 624 13.32 -0.56 -47.94
N ARG A 625 13.92 -0.51 -46.73
CA ARG A 625 15.12 0.28 -46.49
C ARG A 625 16.41 -0.34 -47.02
N THR A 626 16.42 -1.55 -47.59
CA THR A 626 17.68 -2.18 -48.08
C THR A 626 17.73 -2.57 -49.55
N GLU A 627 16.63 -2.93 -50.25
CA GLU A 627 16.72 -3.41 -51.65
C GLU A 627 15.55 -2.99 -52.61
N GLN A 628 15.86 -2.09 -53.55
CA GLN A 628 15.31 -1.92 -54.93
C GLN A 628 13.87 -1.37 -55.23
N PRO A 629 13.64 -0.76 -56.43
CA PRO A 629 12.48 0.09 -56.70
C PRO A 629 11.28 -0.60 -57.35
N HIS A 630 10.10 0.04 -57.17
CA HIS A 630 8.80 -0.06 -57.86
C HIS A 630 7.65 -0.73 -57.10
N SER A 631 6.97 0.05 -56.24
CA SER A 631 5.58 -0.17 -55.85
C SER A 631 4.65 0.89 -56.48
N THR A 632 3.41 0.50 -56.78
CA THR A 632 2.37 1.32 -57.43
C THR A 632 1.84 2.46 -56.53
N TRP A 633 1.47 3.61 -57.11
CA TRP A 633 1.01 4.80 -56.39
C TRP A 633 -0.22 4.55 -55.47
N GLU A 634 -1.12 3.64 -55.83
CA GLU A 634 -2.25 3.26 -54.98
C GLU A 634 -1.84 2.63 -53.63
N ASP A 635 -0.77 1.85 -53.60
CA ASP A 635 -0.32 1.13 -52.39
C ASP A 635 0.33 2.09 -51.39
N VAL A 636 1.04 3.10 -51.90
CA VAL A 636 1.59 4.22 -51.13
C VAL A 636 0.47 5.06 -50.52
N TYR A 637 -0.56 5.40 -51.31
CA TYR A 637 -1.70 6.20 -50.83
C TYR A 637 -2.55 5.46 -49.79
N ARG A 638 -2.79 4.15 -49.96
CA ARG A 638 -3.52 3.33 -48.95
C ARG A 638 -2.74 3.17 -47.65
N SER A 639 -1.42 3.04 -47.73
CA SER A 639 -0.56 2.87 -46.55
C SER A 639 -0.44 4.18 -45.76
N ALA A 640 -0.28 5.32 -46.45
CA ALA A 640 -0.31 6.66 -45.85
C ALA A 640 -1.65 6.95 -45.15
N LYS A 641 -2.78 6.66 -45.80
CA LYS A 641 -4.13 6.87 -45.23
C LYS A 641 -4.45 5.94 -44.05
N LYS A 642 -3.83 4.76 -43.97
CA LYS A 642 -3.91 3.85 -42.81
C LYS A 642 -3.02 4.33 -41.65
N ALA A 643 -1.85 4.88 -41.93
CA ALA A 643 -0.96 5.46 -40.92
C ALA A 643 -1.59 6.70 -40.27
N ASP A 644 -2.17 7.61 -41.06
CA ASP A 644 -2.89 8.80 -40.56
C ASP A 644 -4.08 8.45 -39.66
N ARG A 645 -4.85 7.42 -40.02
CA ARG A 645 -5.95 6.94 -39.15
C ARG A 645 -5.46 6.45 -37.80
N SER A 646 -4.30 5.78 -37.76
CA SER A 646 -3.72 5.28 -36.51
C SER A 646 -3.04 6.36 -35.64
N LYS A 647 -2.56 7.44 -36.25
CA LYS A 647 -2.09 8.65 -35.53
C LYS A 647 -3.27 9.36 -34.85
N ASN A 648 -4.41 9.45 -35.55
CA ASN A 648 -5.64 10.00 -34.99
C ASN A 648 -6.20 9.16 -33.81
N ASP A 649 -6.12 7.83 -33.87
CA ASP A 649 -6.57 6.95 -32.77
C ASP A 649 -5.72 7.06 -31.48
N LEU A 650 -4.46 7.48 -31.60
CA LEU A 650 -3.53 7.65 -30.46
C LEU A 650 -3.44 9.10 -29.95
N HIS A 651 -4.06 10.06 -30.64
CA HIS A 651 -3.97 11.51 -30.39
C HIS A 651 -2.51 12.03 -30.32
N GLU A 652 -1.61 11.46 -31.13
CA GLU A 652 -0.22 11.91 -31.20
C GLU A 652 -0.13 13.24 -31.96
N ARG A 653 0.67 14.21 -31.48
CA ARG A 653 0.84 15.53 -32.11
C ARG A 653 1.13 15.41 -33.59
N ASP A 654 0.45 16.22 -34.40
CA ASP A 654 0.67 16.25 -35.83
C ASP A 654 2.08 16.79 -36.13
N GLU A 655 2.79 16.19 -37.09
CA GLU A 655 4.18 16.54 -37.38
C GLU A 655 4.32 18.01 -37.82
N GLY A 656 3.26 18.56 -38.41
CA GLY A 656 3.16 19.98 -38.77
C GLY A 656 3.00 20.94 -37.58
N GLU A 657 2.60 20.49 -36.39
CA GLU A 657 2.54 21.32 -35.17
C GLU A 657 3.91 21.41 -34.47
N LEU A 658 4.69 20.32 -34.48
CA LEU A 658 6.07 20.31 -34.00
C LEU A 658 6.98 21.21 -34.85
N GLU A 659 6.77 21.24 -36.17
CA GLU A 659 7.47 22.14 -37.08
C GLU A 659 6.95 23.59 -37.00
N ARG A 660 5.65 23.80 -36.73
CA ARG A 660 5.05 25.14 -36.56
C ARG A 660 5.46 25.84 -35.26
N THR A 661 5.79 25.11 -34.20
CA THR A 661 6.13 25.70 -32.89
C THR A 661 7.56 26.24 -32.81
N GLY A 662 8.49 25.75 -33.64
CA GLY A 662 9.88 26.23 -33.67
C GLY A 662 10.66 26.06 -32.35
N GLN A 663 10.15 25.30 -31.39
CA GLN A 663 10.75 25.15 -30.06
C GLN A 663 11.94 24.18 -30.10
N PRO A 664 13.12 24.54 -29.58
CA PRO A 664 14.31 23.69 -29.64
C PRO A 664 14.33 22.55 -28.62
N LEU A 665 13.48 22.58 -27.59
CA LEU A 665 13.44 21.67 -26.45
C LEU A 665 12.03 21.08 -26.27
N CYS A 666 11.95 19.79 -25.93
CA CYS A 666 10.76 19.14 -25.41
C CYS A 666 11.14 18.37 -24.14
N ILE A 667 10.37 18.55 -23.06
CA ILE A 667 10.59 17.91 -21.75
C ILE A 667 9.54 16.80 -21.57
N TYR A 668 10.00 15.57 -21.37
CA TYR A 668 9.11 14.43 -21.15
C TYR A 668 8.85 14.20 -19.66
N GLU A 669 7.61 13.83 -19.32
CA GLU A 669 7.18 13.57 -17.96
C GLU A 669 6.77 12.10 -17.80
N PRO A 670 7.67 11.22 -17.33
CA PRO A 670 7.33 9.82 -17.07
C PRO A 670 6.31 9.70 -15.95
N TYR A 671 5.27 8.90 -16.17
CA TYR A 671 4.28 8.62 -15.14
C TYR A 671 3.73 7.19 -15.23
N PHE A 672 3.20 6.71 -14.11
CA PHE A 672 2.54 5.42 -14.01
C PHE A 672 1.26 5.55 -13.19
N GLY A 673 0.12 5.32 -13.85
CA GLY A 673 -1.19 5.38 -13.21
C GLY A 673 -1.87 6.75 -13.26
N GLU A 674 -3.14 6.75 -12.85
CA GLU A 674 -4.03 7.92 -12.90
C GLU A 674 -3.77 8.91 -11.75
N GLY A 675 -3.25 8.41 -10.62
CA GLY A 675 -2.97 9.25 -9.44
C GLY A 675 -1.91 10.32 -9.70
N VAL A 676 -1.13 10.18 -10.78
CA VAL A 676 -0.08 11.13 -11.17
C VAL A 676 -0.63 12.28 -12.03
N TRP A 677 -1.80 12.13 -12.64
CA TRP A 677 -2.31 13.11 -13.62
C TRP A 677 -2.37 14.56 -13.13
N PRO A 678 -2.72 14.84 -11.86
CA PRO A 678 -2.73 16.22 -11.36
C PRO A 678 -1.34 16.88 -11.44
N PHE A 679 -0.25 16.13 -11.23
CA PHE A 679 1.12 16.64 -11.16
C PHE A 679 1.76 16.91 -12.53
N LEU A 680 1.10 16.53 -13.63
CA LEU A 680 1.64 16.61 -14.98
C LEU A 680 1.25 17.92 -15.67
N HIS A 681 2.20 18.54 -16.36
CA HIS A 681 1.95 19.79 -17.05
C HIS A 681 1.05 19.59 -18.28
N ARG A 682 0.36 20.66 -18.68
CA ARG A 682 -0.54 20.70 -19.85
C ARG A 682 -0.09 21.66 -20.96
N TYR A 683 1.06 22.31 -20.81
CA TYR A 683 1.59 23.29 -21.78
C TYR A 683 2.51 22.62 -22.82
N SER A 684 2.75 23.30 -23.95
CA SER A 684 3.41 22.71 -25.13
C SER A 684 4.86 22.23 -24.93
N LEU A 685 5.58 22.80 -23.95
CA LEU A 685 6.97 22.44 -23.61
C LEU A 685 7.08 21.02 -23.02
N TYR A 686 6.04 20.57 -22.32
CA TYR A 686 6.01 19.28 -21.65
C TYR A 686 5.18 18.26 -22.44
N ARG A 687 5.56 16.99 -22.32
CA ARG A 687 4.84 15.87 -22.93
C ARG A 687 4.86 14.67 -21.99
N GLY A 688 3.69 14.16 -21.61
CA GLY A 688 3.61 13.00 -20.74
C GLY A 688 4.07 11.72 -21.45
N ILE A 689 4.66 10.80 -20.71
CA ILE A 689 4.97 9.45 -21.18
C ILE A 689 4.48 8.41 -20.17
N GLY A 690 3.42 7.70 -20.54
CA GLY A 690 2.80 6.67 -19.72
C GLY A 690 3.60 5.37 -19.78
N LEU A 691 4.07 4.89 -18.63
CA LEU A 691 4.77 3.60 -18.50
C LEU A 691 3.84 2.38 -18.62
N SER A 692 2.54 2.61 -18.69
CA SER A 692 1.48 1.63 -18.87
C SER A 692 0.49 2.14 -19.90
N SER A 693 -0.04 1.22 -20.71
CA SER A 693 -1.16 1.52 -21.62
C SER A 693 -2.46 1.80 -20.85
N LYS A 694 -2.57 1.27 -19.62
CA LYS A 694 -3.68 1.52 -18.68
C LYS A 694 -3.39 2.76 -17.84
N GLY A 695 -4.38 3.63 -17.66
CA GLY A 695 -4.27 4.85 -16.85
C GLY A 695 -3.61 6.04 -17.56
N ARG A 696 -3.69 6.10 -18.90
CA ARG A 696 -3.22 7.25 -19.70
C ARG A 696 -4.25 8.38 -19.67
N ARG A 697 -3.78 9.64 -19.63
CA ARG A 697 -4.66 10.81 -19.70
C ARG A 697 -5.47 10.81 -21.00
N SER A 698 -6.79 10.83 -20.89
CA SER A 698 -7.69 10.88 -22.04
C SER A 698 -7.62 12.24 -22.74
N GLY A 699 -7.55 12.25 -24.07
CA GLY A 699 -7.58 13.48 -24.88
C GLY A 699 -6.31 14.34 -24.84
N ILE A 700 -5.20 13.81 -24.31
CA ILE A 700 -3.88 14.48 -24.27
C ILE A 700 -2.87 13.70 -25.11
N ASP A 701 -1.93 14.42 -25.75
CA ASP A 701 -0.81 13.90 -26.54
C ASP A 701 0.31 13.28 -25.68
N ASP A 702 -0.05 12.26 -24.89
CA ASP A 702 0.90 11.48 -24.09
C ASP A 702 1.41 10.25 -24.86
N VAL A 703 2.73 10.02 -24.80
CA VAL A 703 3.41 8.89 -25.43
C VAL A 703 3.14 7.60 -24.64
N ASP A 704 2.75 6.53 -25.34
CA ASP A 704 2.58 5.20 -24.77
C ASP A 704 3.91 4.43 -24.77
N ALA A 705 4.62 4.37 -23.64
CA ALA A 705 5.94 3.76 -23.56
C ALA A 705 5.96 2.26 -23.90
N PRO A 706 5.04 1.41 -23.39
CA PRO A 706 4.94 0.01 -23.80
C PRO A 706 4.72 -0.22 -25.30
N SER A 707 4.04 0.70 -26.00
CA SER A 707 3.92 0.63 -27.47
C SER A 707 5.25 0.86 -28.19
N ARG A 708 6.16 1.62 -27.58
CA ARG A 708 7.46 1.99 -28.15
C ARG A 708 8.55 1.02 -27.75
N LEU A 709 8.52 0.51 -26.53
CA LEU A 709 9.45 -0.49 -26.03
C LEU A 709 8.66 -1.67 -25.45
N PRO A 710 8.54 -2.79 -26.19
CA PRO A 710 7.78 -3.96 -25.76
C PRO A 710 8.25 -4.55 -24.43
N LEU A 711 9.51 -4.31 -24.02
CA LEU A 711 10.04 -4.71 -22.72
C LEU A 711 9.17 -4.20 -21.56
N LEU A 712 8.57 -3.01 -21.70
CA LEU A 712 7.72 -2.39 -20.68
C LEU A 712 6.31 -2.98 -20.61
N ASN A 713 5.90 -3.85 -21.55
CA ASN A 713 4.69 -4.67 -21.39
C ASN A 713 4.86 -5.69 -20.27
N ASN A 714 6.10 -6.09 -19.96
CA ASN A 714 6.36 -6.99 -18.85
C ASN A 714 6.29 -6.18 -17.53
N PRO A 715 5.35 -6.50 -16.61
CA PRO A 715 5.22 -5.77 -15.34
C PRO A 715 6.49 -5.82 -14.49
N TYR A 716 7.31 -6.86 -14.62
CA TYR A 716 8.61 -6.95 -13.95
C TYR A 716 9.52 -5.79 -14.37
N TYR A 717 9.82 -5.65 -15.68
CA TYR A 717 10.73 -4.63 -16.18
C TYR A 717 10.18 -3.22 -16.05
N ARG A 718 8.87 -3.06 -16.24
CA ARG A 718 8.16 -1.81 -15.98
C ARG A 718 8.43 -1.31 -14.56
N ASN A 719 8.34 -2.19 -13.57
CA ASN A 719 8.53 -1.82 -12.17
C ASN A 719 10.01 -1.63 -11.81
N VAL A 720 10.91 -2.53 -12.24
CA VAL A 720 12.33 -2.43 -11.85
C VAL A 720 13.04 -1.22 -12.47
N LEU A 721 12.68 -0.86 -13.71
CA LEU A 721 13.23 0.32 -14.39
C LEU A 721 12.56 1.62 -13.93
N GLY A 722 11.29 1.58 -13.55
CA GLY A 722 10.52 2.75 -13.14
C GLY A 722 10.50 3.83 -14.23
N GLU A 723 10.67 5.10 -13.82
CA GLU A 723 10.74 6.26 -14.73
C GLU A 723 11.84 6.15 -15.78
N TYR A 724 12.93 5.42 -15.48
CA TYR A 724 14.05 5.22 -16.40
C TYR A 724 13.62 4.44 -17.66
N GLY A 725 12.58 3.61 -17.57
CA GLY A 725 12.01 2.90 -18.72
C GLY A 725 11.56 3.84 -19.83
N ALA A 726 11.13 5.06 -19.50
CA ALA A 726 10.74 6.08 -20.46
C ALA A 726 11.90 6.52 -21.36
N PHE A 727 13.13 6.53 -20.85
CA PHE A 727 14.31 6.96 -21.61
C PHE A 727 14.56 5.99 -22.76
N PHE A 728 14.51 4.69 -22.44
CA PHE A 728 14.66 3.63 -23.42
C PHE A 728 13.51 3.60 -24.43
N ALA A 729 12.28 3.86 -23.97
CA ALA A 729 11.12 3.93 -24.86
C ALA A 729 11.20 5.07 -25.89
N ILE A 730 11.68 6.25 -25.49
CA ILE A 730 11.86 7.38 -26.40
C ILE A 730 13.05 7.18 -27.33
N ALA A 731 14.16 6.62 -26.81
CA ALA A 731 15.35 6.37 -27.59
C ALA A 731 15.14 5.31 -28.68
N ASN A 732 14.24 4.34 -28.44
CA ASN A 732 13.90 3.34 -29.44
C ASN A 732 13.19 4.00 -30.64
N ARG A 733 13.94 4.18 -31.74
CA ARG A 733 13.50 4.91 -32.95
C ARG A 733 13.09 6.35 -32.66
N VAL A 734 13.99 7.08 -32.00
CA VAL A 734 13.77 8.48 -31.56
C VAL A 734 13.21 9.40 -32.64
N ASP A 735 13.61 9.24 -33.91
CA ASP A 735 13.13 10.04 -35.05
C ASP A 735 11.60 10.06 -35.23
N ARG A 736 10.92 9.01 -34.75
CA ARG A 736 9.46 8.87 -34.84
C ARG A 736 8.71 9.62 -33.75
N ILE A 737 9.38 9.97 -32.65
CA ILE A 737 8.76 10.49 -31.43
C ILE A 737 9.26 11.90 -31.12
N HIS A 738 10.55 12.15 -31.37
CA HIS A 738 11.26 13.35 -30.97
C HIS A 738 12.16 13.85 -32.10
N LYS A 739 11.90 15.08 -32.57
CA LYS A 739 12.68 15.73 -33.63
C LYS A 739 13.41 17.00 -33.18
N ASN A 740 13.19 17.44 -31.94
CA ASN A 740 13.79 18.65 -31.39
C ASN A 740 15.31 18.44 -31.19
N ALA A 741 16.06 19.55 -31.17
CA ALA A 741 17.51 19.52 -31.01
C ALA A 741 17.94 19.18 -29.57
N TRP A 742 17.04 19.42 -28.60
CA TRP A 742 17.22 19.16 -27.19
C TRP A 742 16.04 18.36 -26.64
N ILE A 743 16.36 17.48 -25.69
CA ILE A 743 15.42 16.64 -24.96
C ILE A 743 15.64 16.84 -23.47
N GLY A 744 14.55 16.89 -22.71
CA GLY A 744 14.59 16.90 -21.26
C GLY A 744 13.64 15.88 -20.65
N PHE A 745 13.82 15.66 -19.36
CA PHE A 745 12.99 14.82 -18.53
C PHE A 745 12.67 15.54 -17.23
N HIS A 746 11.45 15.33 -16.75
CA HIS A 746 10.96 15.90 -15.52
C HIS A 746 10.18 14.84 -14.75
N SER A 747 10.60 14.53 -13.53
CA SER A 747 9.82 13.63 -12.67
C SER A 747 8.63 14.39 -12.11
N TRP A 748 7.44 13.80 -12.18
CA TRP A 748 6.23 14.35 -11.55
C TRP A 748 6.39 14.59 -10.04
N ARG A 749 7.30 13.86 -9.39
CA ARG A 749 7.64 14.06 -7.97
C ARG A 749 8.33 15.40 -7.69
N ALA A 750 9.02 15.95 -8.70
CA ALA A 750 9.59 17.30 -8.59
C ALA A 750 8.47 18.35 -8.57
N THR A 751 7.40 18.18 -9.37
CA THR A 751 6.19 19.02 -9.29
C THR A 751 5.56 18.93 -7.91
N ALA A 752 5.38 17.71 -7.38
CA ALA A 752 4.77 17.50 -6.05
C ALA A 752 5.55 18.17 -4.90
N ARG A 753 6.85 18.43 -5.11
CA ARG A 753 7.74 19.10 -4.15
C ARG A 753 7.91 20.60 -4.42
N ASN A 754 7.14 21.17 -5.35
CA ASN A 754 7.27 22.57 -5.78
C ASN A 754 8.68 22.92 -6.31
N VAL A 755 9.34 21.98 -6.99
CA VAL A 755 10.67 22.16 -7.62
C VAL A 755 10.56 22.07 -9.15
N SER A 756 9.38 22.33 -9.72
CA SER A 756 9.20 22.48 -11.17
C SER A 756 9.76 23.82 -11.65
N LEU A 757 10.12 23.88 -12.94
CA LEU A 757 10.62 25.12 -13.54
C LEU A 757 9.47 26.13 -13.62
N SER A 758 9.70 27.33 -13.09
CA SER A 758 8.79 28.45 -13.32
C SER A 758 8.85 28.87 -14.79
N LYS A 759 7.84 29.61 -15.25
CA LYS A 759 7.85 30.17 -16.61
C LYS A 759 9.07 31.06 -16.89
N ILE A 760 9.61 31.71 -15.85
CA ILE A 760 10.84 32.51 -15.95
C ILE A 760 12.05 31.59 -16.16
N ALA A 761 12.16 30.51 -15.40
CA ALA A 761 13.24 29.55 -15.57
C ALA A 761 13.17 28.78 -16.91
N GLU A 762 11.96 28.43 -17.37
CA GLU A 762 11.75 27.82 -18.69
C GLU A 762 12.24 28.71 -19.82
N THR A 763 11.88 30.00 -19.76
CA THR A 763 12.31 30.99 -20.76
C THR A 763 13.83 31.22 -20.73
N ALA A 764 14.44 31.28 -19.54
CA ALA A 764 15.89 31.35 -19.39
C ALA A 764 16.60 30.10 -19.96
N LEU A 765 16.06 28.90 -19.72
CA LEU A 765 16.58 27.64 -20.26
C LEU A 765 16.53 27.63 -21.79
N LEU A 766 15.39 28.02 -22.36
CA LEU A 766 15.21 28.11 -23.81
C LEU A 766 16.17 29.14 -24.44
N ASP A 767 16.35 30.31 -23.83
CA ASP A 767 17.29 31.33 -24.30
C ASP A 767 18.74 30.82 -24.28
N ALA A 768 19.17 30.16 -23.21
CA ALA A 768 20.51 29.58 -23.12
C ALA A 768 20.76 28.48 -24.16
N ILE A 769 19.73 27.70 -24.49
CA ILE A 769 19.77 26.68 -25.56
C ILE A 769 19.87 27.34 -26.93
N GLN A 770 19.06 28.37 -27.21
CA GLN A 770 19.05 29.06 -28.50
C GLN A 770 20.35 29.82 -28.75
N THR A 771 20.87 30.51 -27.74
CA THR A 771 22.15 31.24 -27.79
C THR A 771 23.38 30.32 -27.74
N ARG A 772 23.17 29.00 -27.52
CA ARG A 772 24.24 27.99 -27.35
C ARG A 772 25.26 28.36 -26.29
N ARG A 773 24.83 29.06 -25.23
CA ARG A 773 25.68 29.64 -24.18
C ARG A 773 26.66 28.64 -23.58
N HIS A 774 26.21 27.40 -23.35
CA HIS A 774 27.00 26.34 -22.73
C HIS A 774 27.35 25.18 -23.68
N GLY A 775 27.01 25.27 -24.97
CA GLY A 775 27.31 24.22 -25.95
C GLY A 775 26.64 22.89 -25.59
N ASP A 776 27.45 21.85 -25.37
CA ASP A 776 27.01 20.51 -24.99
C ASP A 776 27.00 20.36 -23.46
N ALA A 777 25.85 20.65 -22.87
CA ALA A 777 25.66 20.73 -21.43
C ALA A 777 24.48 19.87 -20.96
N LEU A 778 24.63 19.28 -19.78
CA LEU A 778 23.56 18.74 -18.97
C LEU A 778 23.03 19.88 -18.08
N TYR A 779 21.83 20.38 -18.38
CA TYR A 779 21.10 21.27 -17.48
C TYR A 779 20.30 20.42 -16.49
N PHE A 780 20.30 20.77 -15.21
CA PHE A 780 19.46 20.12 -14.20
C PHE A 780 18.94 21.14 -13.19
N TRP A 781 17.81 20.87 -12.55
CA TRP A 781 17.19 21.81 -11.61
C TRP A 781 16.80 21.20 -10.25
N VAL A 782 16.82 19.86 -10.12
CA VAL A 782 16.65 19.20 -8.82
C VAL A 782 18.01 18.80 -8.27
N ARG A 783 18.31 19.31 -7.07
CA ARG A 783 19.61 19.18 -6.42
C ARG A 783 19.63 18.04 -5.40
N MET A 784 20.69 17.24 -5.43
CA MET A 784 20.91 16.13 -4.49
C MET A 784 21.13 16.59 -3.03
N ASP A 785 21.76 17.75 -2.82
CA ASP A 785 22.04 18.29 -1.48
C ASP A 785 20.81 18.89 -0.79
N LEU A 786 19.75 19.17 -1.55
CA LEU A 786 18.45 19.61 -1.04
C LEU A 786 17.41 18.47 -1.01
N ASP A 787 17.82 17.24 -1.35
CA ASP A 787 16.93 16.10 -1.30
C ASP A 787 16.61 15.75 0.16
N PRO A 788 15.33 15.60 0.56
CA PRO A 788 14.96 15.19 1.92
C PRO A 788 15.52 13.81 2.32
N ARG A 789 15.92 12.98 1.35
CA ARG A 789 16.64 11.72 1.59
C ARG A 789 18.10 11.94 2.02
N ASN A 790 18.64 13.16 1.88
CA ASN A 790 20.02 13.53 2.19
C ASN A 790 20.13 14.66 3.24
N PRO A 791 19.58 14.50 4.46
CA PRO A 791 19.61 15.57 5.47
C PRO A 791 21.03 15.91 5.96
N LEU A 792 21.98 14.98 5.83
CA LEU A 792 23.37 15.14 6.26
C LEU A 792 24.31 15.65 5.15
N GLN A 793 23.78 15.96 3.96
CA GLN A 793 24.57 16.43 2.82
C GLN A 793 25.76 15.51 2.49
N LEU A 794 25.49 14.20 2.42
CA LEU A 794 26.48 13.18 2.10
C LEU A 794 27.07 13.38 0.70
N ASP A 795 28.31 12.90 0.51
CA ASP A 795 28.93 12.83 -0.81
C ASP A 795 28.19 11.86 -1.74
N PHE A 796 28.46 11.96 -3.04
CA PHE A 796 27.71 11.26 -4.09
C PHE A 796 27.53 9.76 -3.82
N TRP A 797 28.63 9.07 -3.51
CA TRP A 797 28.58 7.63 -3.34
C TRP A 797 27.96 7.20 -2.02
N SER A 798 28.17 7.95 -0.93
CA SER A 798 27.53 7.65 0.36
C SER A 798 26.02 7.93 0.31
N PHE A 799 25.59 8.98 -0.41
CA PHE A 799 24.17 9.19 -0.69
C PHE A 799 23.60 8.01 -1.50
N CYS A 800 24.29 7.58 -2.55
CA CYS A 800 23.85 6.44 -3.36
C CYS A 800 23.74 5.14 -2.54
N ASP A 801 24.71 4.87 -1.66
CA ASP A 801 24.67 3.73 -0.74
C ASP A 801 23.50 3.85 0.25
N SER A 802 23.22 5.06 0.75
CA SER A 802 22.14 5.29 1.72
C SER A 802 20.75 4.94 1.20
N ILE A 803 20.49 5.22 -0.08
CA ILE A 803 19.21 4.92 -0.74
C ILE A 803 19.20 3.52 -1.40
N ASN A 804 20.29 2.75 -1.36
CA ASN A 804 20.40 1.41 -1.97
C ASN A 804 20.94 0.35 -0.99
N ALA A 805 20.56 0.43 0.29
CA ALA A 805 20.92 -0.54 1.34
C ALA A 805 22.43 -0.84 1.48
N GLY A 806 23.29 0.14 1.16
CA GLY A 806 24.75 0.05 1.29
C GLY A 806 25.48 -0.62 0.13
N ASN A 807 24.76 -1.01 -0.93
CA ASN A 807 25.31 -1.81 -2.02
C ASN A 807 25.44 -1.04 -3.35
N CYS A 808 25.30 0.29 -3.36
CA CYS A 808 25.37 1.07 -4.60
C CYS A 808 26.78 1.04 -5.19
N LYS A 809 27.83 1.39 -4.43
CA LYS A 809 29.23 1.40 -4.93
C LYS A 809 29.60 0.05 -5.53
N PHE A 810 29.25 -1.01 -4.80
CA PHE A 810 29.47 -2.38 -5.21
C PHE A 810 28.74 -2.69 -6.53
N ALA A 811 27.44 -2.39 -6.61
CA ALA A 811 26.64 -2.65 -7.80
C ALA A 811 27.17 -1.89 -9.03
N PHE A 812 27.57 -0.63 -8.86
CA PHE A 812 28.21 0.14 -9.93
C PHE A 812 29.53 -0.48 -10.37
N SER A 813 30.42 -0.82 -9.43
CA SER A 813 31.72 -1.42 -9.72
C SER A 813 31.57 -2.71 -10.51
N GLU A 814 30.75 -3.66 -10.03
CA GLU A 814 30.59 -4.95 -10.71
C GLU A 814 29.86 -4.84 -12.04
N THR A 815 28.85 -3.97 -12.14
CA THR A 815 28.15 -3.72 -13.40
C THR A 815 29.09 -3.14 -14.44
N LEU A 816 29.94 -2.17 -14.08
CA LEU A 816 30.93 -1.60 -14.99
C LEU A 816 31.99 -2.63 -15.37
N LYS A 817 32.48 -3.45 -14.44
CA LYS A 817 33.43 -4.54 -14.76
C LYS A 817 32.83 -5.51 -15.77
N MET A 818 31.60 -5.95 -15.54
CA MET A 818 30.89 -6.88 -16.42
C MET A 818 30.64 -6.24 -17.79
N MET A 819 30.21 -4.98 -17.81
CA MET A 819 29.98 -4.23 -19.05
C MET A 819 31.25 -4.08 -19.88
N TYR A 820 32.40 -3.78 -19.25
CA TYR A 820 33.69 -3.59 -19.94
C TYR A 820 34.54 -4.87 -20.06
N GLY A 821 34.05 -6.03 -19.60
CA GLY A 821 34.79 -7.30 -19.66
C GLY A 821 36.05 -7.36 -18.76
N ILE A 822 36.08 -6.57 -17.68
CA ILE A 822 37.22 -6.47 -16.76
C ILE A 822 37.17 -7.59 -15.73
N LYS A 823 38.19 -8.47 -15.75
CA LYS A 823 38.40 -9.53 -14.76
C LYS A 823 39.42 -9.05 -13.73
N SER A 824 38.99 -8.22 -12.78
CA SER A 824 39.85 -7.69 -11.70
C SER A 824 39.11 -7.72 -10.37
N ASP A 825 39.83 -8.16 -9.33
CA ASP A 825 39.34 -8.13 -7.94
C ASP A 825 39.38 -6.73 -7.33
N GLN A 826 40.03 -5.76 -7.99
CA GLN A 826 40.11 -4.36 -7.53
C GLN A 826 38.77 -3.63 -7.72
N GLU A 827 38.49 -2.65 -6.87
CA GLU A 827 37.32 -1.77 -6.99
C GLU A 827 37.41 -0.95 -8.28
N PHE A 828 36.40 -1.07 -9.14
CA PHE A 828 36.33 -0.37 -10.43
C PHE A 828 35.24 0.71 -10.39
N LEU A 829 35.45 1.69 -9.52
CA LEU A 829 34.50 2.76 -9.27
C LEU A 829 35.01 4.10 -9.84
N PRO A 830 34.25 4.78 -10.70
CA PRO A 830 34.63 6.11 -11.20
C PRO A 830 34.68 7.14 -10.05
N PRO A 831 35.73 7.99 -9.97
CA PRO A 831 35.86 8.96 -8.89
C PRO A 831 34.86 10.10 -9.05
N MET A 832 34.08 10.36 -8.01
CA MET A 832 33.13 11.48 -7.94
C MET A 832 33.61 12.46 -6.87
N PRO A 833 33.93 13.73 -7.21
CA PRO A 833 34.55 14.66 -6.27
C PRO A 833 33.58 15.16 -5.19
N ALA A 834 34.12 15.47 -4.01
CA ALA A 834 33.47 16.21 -2.94
C ALA A 834 33.96 17.67 -2.93
N ASP A 835 33.76 18.37 -4.05
CA ASP A 835 34.27 19.72 -4.33
C ASP A 835 33.31 20.86 -3.88
N GLY A 836 32.28 20.52 -3.09
CA GLY A 836 31.25 21.45 -2.61
C GLY A 836 30.18 21.82 -3.65
N TYR A 837 30.27 21.26 -4.86
CA TYR A 837 29.21 21.33 -5.88
C TYR A 837 28.19 20.20 -5.69
N THR A 838 27.06 20.32 -6.38
CA THR A 838 25.91 19.41 -6.23
C THR A 838 25.60 18.64 -7.51
N TRP A 839 24.89 17.53 -7.35
CA TRP A 839 24.52 16.58 -8.40
C TRP A 839 23.02 16.63 -8.71
N SER A 840 22.64 16.13 -9.89
CA SER A 840 21.22 15.98 -10.27
C SER A 840 20.56 14.84 -9.50
N ALA A 841 19.33 15.05 -9.07
CA ALA A 841 18.44 14.03 -8.50
C ALA A 841 17.08 14.00 -9.23
N MET A 842 16.27 12.96 -8.96
CA MET A 842 14.90 12.81 -9.46
C MET A 842 14.73 12.94 -10.98
N GLN A 843 15.72 12.48 -11.75
CA GLN A 843 15.67 12.44 -13.23
C GLN A 843 15.17 13.73 -13.91
N SER A 844 15.55 14.88 -13.33
CA SER A 844 15.05 16.20 -13.72
C SER A 844 16.15 17.03 -14.38
N TRP A 845 16.31 16.84 -15.70
CA TRP A 845 17.41 17.39 -16.49
C TRP A 845 17.08 17.54 -17.98
N ALA A 846 17.88 18.33 -18.72
CA ALA A 846 17.80 18.50 -20.16
C ALA A 846 19.20 18.50 -20.82
N LEU A 847 19.30 17.94 -22.02
CA LEU A 847 20.55 17.80 -22.77
C LEU A 847 20.30 17.79 -24.29
N PRO A 848 21.34 17.97 -25.12
CA PRO A 848 21.20 17.85 -26.57
C PRO A 848 20.75 16.44 -26.95
N THR A 849 19.84 16.31 -27.91
CA THR A 849 19.30 15.01 -28.35
C THR A 849 20.42 14.06 -28.80
N ARG A 850 21.51 14.56 -29.37
CA ARG A 850 22.67 13.71 -29.67
C ARG A 850 23.29 13.10 -28.41
N SER A 851 23.56 13.93 -27.41
CA SER A 851 24.16 13.53 -26.13
C SER A 851 23.25 12.57 -25.36
N PHE A 852 21.92 12.71 -25.52
CA PHE A 852 20.93 11.77 -24.99
C PHE A 852 21.16 10.37 -25.51
N LEU A 853 21.32 10.21 -26.83
CA LEU A 853 21.47 8.91 -27.46
C LEU A 853 22.79 8.26 -27.03
N GLU A 854 23.86 9.04 -26.89
CA GLU A 854 25.13 8.56 -26.34
C GLU A 854 24.98 8.06 -24.89
N PHE A 855 24.21 8.78 -24.06
CA PHE A 855 23.89 8.36 -22.70
C PHE A 855 23.00 7.11 -22.65
N VAL A 856 22.01 7.02 -23.54
CA VAL A 856 21.11 5.86 -23.60
C VAL A 856 21.87 4.62 -24.04
N MET A 857 22.75 4.70 -25.05
CA MET A 857 23.64 3.59 -25.43
C MET A 857 24.43 3.05 -24.23
N PHE A 858 25.08 3.96 -23.47
CA PHE A 858 25.81 3.59 -22.25
C PHE A 858 24.90 2.94 -21.20
N SER A 859 23.79 3.60 -20.86
CA SER A 859 22.90 3.11 -19.80
C SER A 859 22.15 1.83 -20.17
N ARG A 860 21.92 1.59 -21.45
CA ARG A 860 21.36 0.35 -22.01
C ARG A 860 22.28 -0.84 -21.71
N MET A 861 23.57 -0.71 -22.04
CA MET A 861 24.58 -1.73 -21.73
C MET A 861 24.77 -1.92 -20.22
N PHE A 862 24.74 -0.81 -19.46
CA PHE A 862 24.81 -0.85 -18.00
C PHE A 862 23.64 -1.65 -17.40
N VAL A 863 22.40 -1.37 -17.82
CA VAL A 863 21.20 -2.06 -17.35
C VAL A 863 21.20 -3.54 -17.76
N ASP A 864 21.70 -3.88 -18.96
CA ASP A 864 21.87 -5.28 -19.37
C ASP A 864 22.82 -6.05 -18.42
N ALA A 865 23.98 -5.46 -18.13
CA ALA A 865 24.95 -6.04 -17.20
C ALA A 865 24.43 -6.12 -15.76
N LEU A 866 23.61 -5.15 -15.33
CA LEU A 866 22.97 -5.14 -14.02
C LEU A 866 21.92 -6.25 -13.90
N ASP A 867 21.03 -6.37 -14.90
CA ASP A 867 19.95 -7.35 -14.90
C ASP A 867 20.49 -8.78 -15.01
N ALA A 868 21.55 -9.00 -15.77
CA ALA A 868 22.22 -10.30 -15.86
C ALA A 868 22.71 -10.80 -14.49
N GLN A 869 23.07 -9.90 -13.57
CA GLN A 869 23.49 -10.25 -12.22
C GLN A 869 22.32 -10.47 -11.26
N MET A 870 21.25 -9.67 -11.37
CA MET A 870 20.20 -9.63 -10.34
C MET A 870 18.92 -10.40 -10.70
N TYR A 871 18.62 -10.58 -11.99
CA TYR A 871 17.29 -11.00 -12.42
C TYR A 871 16.83 -12.32 -11.81
N ASN A 872 17.66 -13.36 -11.83
CA ASN A 872 17.21 -14.71 -11.47
C ASN A 872 16.71 -14.77 -10.01
N GLU A 873 17.42 -14.13 -9.08
CA GLU A 873 17.01 -14.06 -7.68
C GLU A 873 15.85 -13.09 -7.48
N HIS A 874 15.93 -11.89 -8.07
CA HIS A 874 14.91 -10.87 -7.90
C HIS A 874 13.56 -11.29 -8.49
N HIS A 875 13.54 -11.90 -9.67
CA HIS A 875 12.33 -12.37 -10.32
C HIS A 875 11.69 -13.57 -9.59
N SER A 876 12.49 -14.50 -9.07
CA SER A 876 11.96 -15.70 -8.40
C SER A 876 11.53 -15.44 -6.96
N THR A 877 12.23 -14.57 -6.22
CA THR A 877 12.00 -14.37 -4.78
C THR A 877 11.43 -12.99 -4.43
N GLY A 878 11.48 -12.03 -5.35
CA GLY A 878 11.16 -10.62 -5.12
C GLY A 878 12.22 -9.86 -4.30
N ARG A 879 13.38 -10.47 -4.04
CA ARG A 879 14.44 -9.89 -3.19
C ARG A 879 15.46 -9.14 -4.03
N CYS A 880 15.79 -7.94 -3.58
CA CYS A 880 16.77 -7.06 -4.21
C CYS A 880 17.84 -6.70 -3.20
N TYR A 881 19.13 -6.90 -3.48
CA TYR A 881 20.19 -6.51 -2.53
C TYR A 881 20.42 -4.99 -2.45
N LEU A 882 19.84 -4.21 -3.36
CA LEU A 882 19.74 -2.75 -3.26
C LEU A 882 18.60 -2.31 -2.32
N SER A 883 17.84 -3.25 -1.74
CA SER A 883 16.76 -2.98 -0.81
C SER A 883 16.84 -3.86 0.44
N LEU A 884 16.23 -3.41 1.54
CA LEU A 884 16.14 -4.18 2.79
C LEU A 884 14.98 -5.18 2.76
N SER A 885 13.93 -4.89 2.01
CA SER A 885 12.72 -5.69 1.88
C SER A 885 12.49 -6.15 0.44
N LYS A 886 11.44 -6.96 0.20
CA LYS A 886 11.01 -7.24 -1.17
C LYS A 886 10.56 -5.94 -1.84
N ASP A 887 11.21 -5.60 -2.94
CA ASP A 887 11.06 -4.30 -3.59
C ASP A 887 10.84 -4.47 -5.09
N LYS A 888 9.73 -3.92 -5.60
CA LYS A 888 9.41 -3.97 -7.04
C LYS A 888 10.28 -3.03 -7.86
N HIS A 889 10.91 -2.02 -7.23
CA HIS A 889 11.66 -0.94 -7.86
C HIS A 889 13.17 -1.07 -7.68
N CYS A 890 13.67 -2.30 -7.76
CA CYS A 890 15.05 -2.66 -7.43
C CYS A 890 16.13 -1.79 -8.11
N TYR A 891 16.01 -1.47 -9.40
CA TYR A 891 17.05 -0.74 -10.12
C TYR A 891 16.83 0.78 -10.12
N SER A 892 15.61 1.24 -9.92
CA SER A 892 15.21 2.63 -10.21
C SER A 892 16.02 3.68 -9.43
N ARG A 893 16.28 3.43 -8.13
CA ARG A 893 17.06 4.31 -7.25
C ARG A 893 18.53 4.40 -7.66
N LEU A 894 19.11 3.29 -8.11
CA LEU A 894 20.48 3.26 -8.63
C LEU A 894 20.57 4.01 -9.96
N LEU A 895 19.62 3.76 -10.86
CA LEU A 895 19.55 4.39 -12.17
C LEU A 895 19.26 5.89 -12.10
N GLU A 896 18.59 6.36 -11.04
CA GLU A 896 18.39 7.79 -10.72
C GLU A 896 19.69 8.61 -10.83
N LEU A 897 20.81 8.04 -10.37
CA LEU A 897 22.09 8.74 -10.26
C LEU A 897 23.05 8.47 -11.42
N LEU A 898 22.70 7.57 -12.35
CA LEU A 898 23.58 7.12 -13.44
C LEU A 898 24.00 8.25 -14.40
N VAL A 899 23.11 9.21 -14.65
CA VAL A 899 23.38 10.35 -15.54
C VAL A 899 24.52 11.24 -15.04
N ASN A 900 24.66 11.36 -13.71
CA ASN A 900 25.72 12.16 -13.10
C ASN A 900 27.11 11.56 -13.39
N VAL A 901 27.25 10.25 -13.22
CA VAL A 901 28.48 9.50 -13.52
C VAL A 901 28.85 9.66 -14.99
N TRP A 902 27.88 9.43 -15.88
CA TRP A 902 28.11 9.56 -17.32
C TRP A 902 28.50 10.99 -17.71
N ALA A 903 27.76 12.02 -17.27
CA ALA A 903 28.01 13.41 -17.65
C ALA A 903 29.36 13.91 -17.13
N TYR A 904 29.75 13.51 -15.92
CA TYR A 904 31.04 13.89 -15.34
C TYR A 904 32.21 13.27 -16.13
N HIS A 905 32.18 11.95 -16.38
CA HIS A 905 33.31 11.25 -17.00
C HIS A 905 33.36 11.34 -18.53
N SER A 906 32.25 11.64 -19.20
CA SER A 906 32.21 11.97 -20.64
C SER A 906 32.54 13.44 -20.94
N ALA A 907 32.95 14.21 -19.92
CA ALA A 907 33.41 15.58 -20.03
C ALA A 907 32.34 16.59 -20.52
N ARG A 908 31.07 16.36 -20.19
CA ARG A 908 29.95 17.29 -20.46
C ARG A 908 29.95 18.44 -19.47
N ARG A 909 29.56 19.64 -19.89
CA ARG A 909 29.31 20.74 -18.94
C ARG A 909 28.08 20.38 -18.11
N ILE A 910 28.12 20.66 -16.81
CA ILE A 910 27.02 20.35 -15.89
C ILE A 910 26.56 21.70 -15.34
N VAL A 911 25.30 22.06 -15.56
CA VAL A 911 24.79 23.40 -15.25
C VAL A 911 23.52 23.27 -14.43
N TYR A 912 23.55 23.80 -13.22
CA TYR A 912 22.38 23.95 -12.38
C TYR A 912 21.53 25.12 -12.86
N VAL A 913 20.22 24.93 -12.97
CA VAL A 913 19.22 25.96 -13.27
C VAL A 913 18.33 26.13 -12.05
N HIS A 914 18.28 27.34 -11.51
CA HIS A 914 17.40 27.64 -10.39
C HIS A 914 15.93 27.58 -10.85
N PRO A 915 15.06 26.77 -10.21
CA PRO A 915 13.71 26.51 -10.71
C PRO A 915 12.81 27.76 -10.71
N GLU A 916 12.95 28.65 -9.73
CA GLU A 916 12.13 29.86 -9.67
C GLU A 916 12.67 31.01 -10.55
N THR A 917 13.97 31.32 -10.44
CA THR A 917 14.57 32.52 -11.05
C THR A 917 15.18 32.28 -12.43
N GLY A 918 15.47 31.03 -12.80
CA GLY A 918 16.20 30.70 -14.03
C GLY A 918 17.70 30.99 -13.98
N ALA A 919 18.24 31.39 -12.82
CA ALA A 919 19.68 31.62 -12.67
C ALA A 919 20.49 30.35 -12.93
N MET A 920 21.53 30.45 -13.75
CA MET A 920 22.35 29.30 -14.18
C MET A 920 23.75 29.34 -13.56
N GLN A 921 24.18 28.21 -13.00
CA GLN A 921 25.50 28.05 -12.40
C GLN A 921 26.15 26.76 -12.90
N GLU A 922 27.34 26.87 -13.50
CA GLU A 922 28.15 25.70 -13.86
C GLU A 922 28.65 25.00 -12.59
N GLN A 923 28.31 23.72 -12.47
CA GLN A 923 28.71 22.81 -11.40
C GLN A 923 29.88 21.96 -11.87
N HIS A 924 30.80 21.63 -10.95
CA HIS A 924 32.01 20.89 -11.23
C HIS A 924 32.75 21.46 -12.46
N LYS A 925 33.36 22.64 -12.39
CA LYS A 925 33.90 23.31 -13.61
C LYS A 925 34.83 22.41 -14.42
N PHE A 926 34.72 22.46 -15.75
CA PHE A 926 35.48 21.60 -16.66
C PHE A 926 37.01 21.58 -16.37
N ASP A 927 37.60 22.75 -16.13
CA ASP A 927 39.05 22.89 -15.89
C ASP A 927 39.53 22.12 -14.64
N LEU A 928 38.67 22.00 -13.63
CA LEU A 928 38.97 21.30 -12.37
C LEU A 928 38.92 19.77 -12.52
N ARG A 929 38.25 19.25 -13.56
CA ARG A 929 38.10 17.80 -13.78
C ARG A 929 39.26 17.18 -14.56
N ARG A 930 40.17 17.99 -15.10
CA ARG A 930 41.22 17.53 -16.00
C ARG A 930 42.13 16.52 -15.28
N GLY A 931 42.27 15.31 -15.84
CA GLY A 931 43.06 14.22 -15.25
C GLY A 931 42.29 13.34 -14.26
N GLN A 932 41.09 13.74 -13.82
CA GLN A 932 40.23 12.96 -12.92
C GLN A 932 39.15 12.17 -13.68
N MET A 933 38.77 12.64 -14.88
CA MET A 933 37.73 12.02 -15.70
C MET A 933 38.21 10.73 -16.40
N TRP A 934 37.31 9.74 -16.47
CA TRP A 934 37.53 8.46 -17.15
C TRP A 934 37.15 8.52 -18.64
N ILE A 935 37.59 9.57 -19.35
CA ILE A 935 37.14 9.88 -20.72
C ILE A 935 37.31 8.70 -21.68
N LYS A 936 38.38 7.91 -21.54
CA LYS A 936 38.62 6.74 -22.39
C LYS A 936 37.45 5.74 -22.34
N TRP A 937 36.96 5.44 -21.14
CA TRP A 937 35.88 4.48 -20.89
C TRP A 937 34.51 5.02 -21.30
N PHE A 938 34.31 6.33 -21.17
CA PHE A 938 33.05 7.02 -21.49
C PHE A 938 33.06 7.71 -22.87
N SER A 939 34.04 7.40 -23.73
CA SER A 939 34.15 8.00 -25.05
C SER A 939 33.09 7.43 -25.99
N TYR A 940 32.49 8.29 -26.83
CA TYR A 940 31.52 7.86 -27.83
C TYR A 940 32.02 6.71 -28.70
N THR A 941 33.29 6.75 -29.11
CA THR A 941 33.91 5.72 -29.94
C THR A 941 33.96 4.35 -29.26
N MET A 942 34.28 4.32 -27.96
CA MET A 942 34.33 3.08 -27.18
C MET A 942 32.91 2.53 -26.93
N ILE A 943 31.98 3.39 -26.49
CA ILE A 943 30.60 3.01 -26.22
C ILE A 943 29.95 2.49 -27.50
N LYS A 944 30.15 3.17 -28.64
CA LYS A 944 29.60 2.75 -29.94
C LYS A 944 30.14 1.40 -30.39
N SER A 945 31.46 1.16 -30.30
CA SER A 945 32.02 -0.13 -30.70
C SER A 945 31.49 -1.28 -29.84
N MET A 946 31.38 -1.08 -28.54
CA MET A 946 30.79 -2.09 -27.63
C MET A 946 29.31 -2.35 -27.93
N ASP A 947 28.55 -1.29 -28.23
CA ASP A 947 27.13 -1.39 -28.56
C ASP A 947 26.91 -2.17 -29.86
N GLU A 948 27.75 -1.94 -30.87
CA GLU A 948 27.80 -2.69 -32.13
C GLU A 948 28.17 -4.16 -31.90
N GLU A 949 29.24 -4.44 -31.14
CA GLU A 949 29.67 -5.81 -30.81
C GLU A 949 28.59 -6.61 -30.05
N LEU A 950 27.90 -5.99 -29.09
CA LEU A 950 26.80 -6.62 -28.35
C LEU A 950 25.57 -6.86 -29.21
N GLY A 951 25.29 -5.95 -30.16
CA GLY A 951 24.25 -6.15 -31.17
C GLY A 951 24.55 -7.36 -32.05
N GLU A 952 25.78 -7.48 -32.54
CA GLU A 952 26.23 -8.63 -33.33
C GLU A 952 26.17 -9.96 -32.55
N GLU A 953 26.52 -9.95 -31.26
CA GLU A 953 26.40 -11.13 -30.39
C GLU A 953 24.94 -11.55 -30.17
N ALA A 954 24.03 -10.58 -30.04
CA ALA A 954 22.60 -10.85 -29.85
C ALA A 954 21.91 -11.37 -31.12
N ASP A 955 22.42 -11.01 -32.30
CA ASP A 955 21.93 -11.48 -33.61
C ASP A 955 22.45 -12.89 -33.98
N ALA A 956 23.33 -13.49 -33.16
CA ALA A 956 23.84 -14.83 -33.39
C ALA A 956 22.79 -15.92 -33.06
N ASP A 957 22.81 -17.03 -33.82
CA ASP A 957 21.79 -18.11 -33.75
C ASP A 957 21.66 -18.83 -32.38
N ASN A 958 22.61 -18.65 -31.45
CA ASN A 958 22.59 -19.25 -30.11
C ASN A 958 23.11 -18.26 -29.04
N PRO A 959 22.29 -17.29 -28.58
CA PRO A 959 22.72 -16.37 -27.55
C PRO A 959 22.89 -17.13 -26.22
N THR A 960 24.12 -17.25 -25.72
CA THR A 960 24.41 -17.82 -24.40
C THR A 960 24.10 -16.86 -23.25
N ARG A 961 23.96 -15.58 -23.56
CA ARG A 961 23.78 -14.48 -22.61
C ARG A 961 22.36 -13.91 -22.72
N ARG A 962 21.81 -13.54 -21.57
CA ARG A 962 20.55 -12.81 -21.45
C ARG A 962 20.71 -11.43 -22.10
N TRP A 963 19.77 -11.06 -22.97
CA TRP A 963 19.74 -9.76 -23.65
C TRP A 963 18.37 -9.11 -23.50
N LEU A 964 18.33 -7.87 -22.99
CA LEU A 964 17.08 -7.16 -22.72
C LEU A 964 16.50 -6.41 -23.93
N TRP A 965 17.33 -6.12 -24.92
CA TRP A 965 17.03 -5.14 -25.94
C TRP A 965 16.58 -5.79 -27.25
N PRO A 966 15.90 -5.05 -28.15
CA PRO A 966 15.58 -5.58 -29.47
C PRO A 966 16.84 -5.96 -30.26
N SER A 967 16.72 -7.00 -31.11
CA SER A 967 17.81 -7.56 -31.93
C SER A 967 18.50 -6.53 -32.82
N THR A 968 17.73 -5.61 -33.42
CA THR A 968 18.31 -4.55 -34.27
C THR A 968 19.21 -3.57 -33.52
N GLY A 969 19.24 -3.59 -32.17
CA GLY A 969 20.26 -2.98 -31.31
C GLY A 969 20.44 -1.46 -31.34
N GLU A 970 20.09 -0.78 -32.43
CA GLU A 970 20.47 0.60 -32.67
C GLU A 970 19.52 1.56 -31.97
N VAL A 971 20.09 2.40 -31.12
CA VAL A 971 19.56 3.74 -30.83
C VAL A 971 19.72 4.56 -32.14
N PHE A 972 18.88 4.28 -33.12
CA PHE A 972 19.02 4.78 -34.49
C PHE A 972 18.52 6.22 -34.60
N TRP A 973 19.42 7.14 -34.96
CA TRP A 973 19.09 8.47 -35.45
C TRP A 973 19.51 8.58 -36.92
N GLN A 974 18.52 8.57 -37.82
CA GLN A 974 18.74 8.60 -39.26
C GLN A 974 19.54 9.83 -39.70
N GLY A 975 19.38 10.95 -38.99
CA GLY A 975 20.15 12.17 -39.25
C GLY A 975 21.66 12.05 -38.99
N VAL A 976 22.11 11.20 -38.05
CA VAL A 976 23.55 10.95 -37.82
C VAL A 976 24.04 9.96 -38.87
N TYR A 977 23.28 8.91 -39.17
CA TYR A 977 23.64 7.94 -40.20
C TYR A 977 23.78 8.59 -41.58
N GLU A 978 22.85 9.45 -41.99
CA GLU A 978 22.94 10.18 -43.27
C GLU A 978 24.11 11.15 -43.29
N ARG A 979 24.41 11.83 -42.17
CA ARG A 979 25.61 12.68 -42.06
C ARG A 979 26.89 11.87 -42.12
N GLU A 980 26.99 10.76 -41.39
CA GLU A 980 28.16 9.86 -41.40
C GLU A 980 28.36 9.22 -42.78
N LYS A 981 27.28 8.77 -43.42
CA LYS A 981 27.27 8.27 -44.80
C LYS A 981 27.75 9.33 -45.78
N ASN A 982 27.24 10.56 -45.68
CA ASN A 982 27.69 11.69 -46.50
C ASN A 982 29.17 12.03 -46.24
N LEU A 983 29.63 11.96 -44.99
CA LEU A 983 31.04 12.16 -44.62
C LEU A 983 31.94 11.08 -45.21
N ARG A 984 31.55 9.80 -45.11
CA ARG A 984 32.23 8.66 -45.73
C ARG A 984 32.24 8.79 -47.26
N PHE A 985 31.15 9.28 -47.86
CA PHE A 985 31.07 9.52 -49.30
C PHE A 985 32.04 10.62 -49.74
N ARG A 986 32.06 11.76 -49.04
CA ARG A 986 33.04 12.85 -49.28
C ARG A 986 34.47 12.38 -49.10
N GLN A 987 34.76 11.57 -48.08
CA GLN A 987 36.09 10.98 -47.88
C GLN A 987 36.47 10.01 -49.01
N LYS A 988 35.53 9.18 -49.48
CA LYS A 988 35.74 8.29 -50.63
C LYS A 988 35.97 9.09 -51.92
N GLU A 989 35.23 10.15 -52.17
CA GLU A 989 35.46 11.06 -53.31
C GLU A 989 36.83 11.73 -53.23
N HIS A 990 37.21 12.23 -52.06
CA HIS A 990 38.52 12.83 -51.86
C HIS A 990 39.67 11.82 -52.06
N ARG A 991 39.50 10.56 -51.63
CA ARG A 991 40.44 9.46 -51.94
C ARG A 991 40.48 9.16 -53.44
N LYS A 992 39.33 9.13 -54.12
CA LYS A 992 39.24 8.96 -55.58
C LYS A 992 39.94 10.10 -56.32
N GLN A 993 39.73 11.36 -55.92
CA GLN A 993 40.40 12.54 -56.49
C GLN A 993 41.91 12.48 -56.27
N LYS A 994 42.39 12.12 -55.07
CA LYS A 994 43.81 11.90 -54.80
C LYS A 994 44.40 10.76 -55.65
N SER A 995 43.65 9.68 -55.87
CA SER A 995 44.09 8.58 -56.73
C SER A 995 44.15 8.97 -58.21
N LYS A 996 43.17 9.76 -58.70
CA LYS A 996 43.15 10.32 -60.05
C LYS A 996 44.32 11.28 -60.26
N ALA A 997 44.56 12.18 -59.31
CA ALA A 997 45.70 13.09 -59.34
C ALA A 997 47.04 12.34 -59.32
N LYS A 998 47.14 11.21 -58.59
CA LYS A 998 48.32 10.34 -58.61
C LYS A 998 48.51 9.65 -59.97
N LEU A 999 47.42 9.16 -60.57
CA LEU A 999 47.43 8.55 -61.91
C LEU A 999 47.77 9.57 -63.00
N ASP A 1000 47.26 10.80 -62.91
CA ASP A 1000 47.59 11.87 -63.84
C ASP A 1000 49.06 12.30 -63.69
N ARG A 1001 49.60 12.37 -62.47
CA ARG A 1001 51.04 12.57 -62.25
C ARG A 1001 51.88 11.45 -62.87
N MET A 1002 51.41 10.20 -62.84
CA MET A 1002 52.10 9.09 -63.50
C MET A 1002 51.98 9.16 -65.02
N ARG A 1003 50.83 9.58 -65.57
CA ARG A 1003 50.64 9.78 -67.03
C ARG A 1003 51.47 10.94 -67.59
N HIS A 1004 51.73 11.98 -66.79
CA HIS A 1004 52.54 13.13 -67.20
C HIS A 1004 54.05 12.93 -66.99
N ARG A 1005 54.49 11.80 -66.42
CA ARG A 1005 55.91 11.41 -66.45
C ARG A 1005 56.25 10.93 -67.87
N ARG A 1006 56.90 11.79 -68.66
CA ARG A 1006 57.49 11.44 -69.96
C ARG A 1006 58.37 10.20 -69.82
N HIS A 1007 58.21 9.24 -70.74
CA HIS A 1007 59.08 8.07 -70.89
C HIS A 1007 60.55 8.50 -70.97
N GLN A 1008 61.34 8.07 -69.99
CA GLN A 1008 62.80 8.10 -70.07
C GLN A 1008 63.23 6.94 -70.98
N LYS A 1009 63.97 7.23 -72.07
CA LYS A 1009 64.47 6.22 -73.01
C LYS A 1009 65.37 5.21 -72.28
N VAL A 1010 65.15 3.93 -72.53
CA VAL A 1010 65.99 2.81 -72.07
C VAL A 1010 67.35 2.88 -72.77
N ILE A 1011 68.44 2.99 -72.01
CA ILE A 1011 69.82 2.77 -72.49
C ILE A 1011 70.11 1.27 -72.43
N GLY A 1012 70.71 0.76 -73.52
CA GLY A 1012 70.81 -0.66 -73.85
C GLY A 1012 71.76 -1.51 -73.01
N LYS A 1013 71.57 -2.82 -73.22
CA LYS A 1013 72.26 -4.01 -72.70
C LYS A 1013 73.76 -3.86 -72.39
N TYR A 1014 74.16 -4.33 -71.21
CA TYR A 1014 75.54 -4.72 -70.90
C TYR A 1014 75.66 -6.25 -70.97
N VAL A 1015 76.56 -6.74 -71.83
CA VAL A 1015 76.90 -8.16 -72.06
C VAL A 1015 78.21 -8.44 -71.32
N LYS A 1016 78.29 -9.56 -70.60
CA LYS A 1016 79.50 -10.05 -69.92
C LYS A 1016 80.62 -10.38 -70.91
N PRO A 1017 81.89 -10.02 -70.63
CA PRO A 1017 83.06 -10.67 -71.22
C PRO A 1017 83.56 -11.87 -70.36
N PRO A 1018 84.28 -12.84 -70.96
CA PRO A 1018 84.86 -14.02 -70.28
C PRO A 1018 86.26 -13.73 -69.68
N PRO A 1019 86.82 -14.65 -68.86
CA PRO A 1019 87.94 -14.38 -67.94
C PRO A 1019 89.32 -14.75 -68.52
N GLU A 1020 90.38 -14.07 -68.07
CA GLU A 1020 91.65 -14.65 -67.55
C GLU A 1020 92.75 -13.59 -67.34
N MET A 1021 93.50 -13.79 -66.23
CA MET A 1021 94.92 -13.47 -65.91
C MET A 1021 95.44 -12.04 -66.18
N GLU A 1022 96.23 -11.36 -65.34
CA GLU A 1022 97.20 -11.74 -64.32
C GLU A 1022 97.65 -10.44 -63.60
N ASN A 1023 98.08 -10.55 -62.34
CA ASN A 1023 99.05 -9.67 -61.64
C ASN A 1023 98.61 -8.21 -61.36
N SER A 1024 98.68 -7.65 -60.14
CA SER A 1024 99.59 -7.88 -59.02
C SER A 1024 99.15 -7.08 -57.78
N THR A 1025 99.34 -7.70 -56.62
CA THR A 1025 99.82 -7.12 -55.34
C THR A 1025 98.98 -6.10 -54.54
N THR A 1026 98.44 -6.61 -53.42
CA THR A 1026 98.60 -6.15 -52.00
C THR A 1026 98.24 -4.70 -51.67
N THR A 1027 97.34 -4.39 -50.73
CA THR A 1027 97.52 -4.59 -49.27
C THR A 1027 96.27 -4.13 -48.50
N ASN A 1028 95.73 -4.99 -47.64
CA ASN A 1028 95.48 -4.82 -46.19
C ASN A 1028 94.91 -3.51 -45.59
N GLY A 1029 93.94 -3.68 -44.67
CA GLY A 1029 93.72 -2.79 -43.52
C GLY A 1029 92.25 -2.49 -43.23
N THR A 1030 91.60 -3.29 -42.37
CA THR A 1030 91.14 -2.93 -41.01
C THR A 1030 89.96 -1.95 -40.95
N GLU A 1031 88.74 -2.40 -40.62
CA GLU A 1031 88.18 -2.64 -39.27
C GLU A 1031 87.83 -1.36 -38.49
N THR A 1032 86.73 -1.46 -37.74
CA THR A 1032 86.36 -0.71 -36.52
C THR A 1032 85.48 0.56 -36.55
N ILE A 1033 84.28 0.37 -35.96
CA ILE A 1033 83.73 1.01 -34.75
C ILE A 1033 82.75 2.19 -34.87
N LEU A 1034 81.64 1.97 -34.17
CA LEU A 1034 80.57 2.87 -33.71
C LEU A 1034 81.07 4.14 -33.00
N GLN A 1035 80.40 5.28 -33.21
CA GLN A 1035 79.57 5.93 -32.19
C GLN A 1035 79.04 7.31 -32.65
N THR A 1036 77.74 7.49 -32.41
CA THR A 1036 77.00 8.70 -31.97
C THR A 1036 77.47 10.10 -32.39
N ASN A 1037 76.53 10.85 -32.97
CA ASN A 1037 75.87 11.97 -32.27
C ASN A 1037 74.39 12.04 -32.66
#